data_AF-A0A8H3Y127-F1
#
_entry.id   AF-A0A8H3Y127-F1
#
_cell.length_a   1.000
_cell.length_b   1.000
_cell.length_c   1.000
_cell.angle_alpha   90.00
_cell.angle_beta   90.00
_cell.angle_gamma   90.00
#
_symmetry.space_group_name_H-M   'P 1'
#
loop_
_entity.id
_entity.type
_entity.pdbx_description
1 polymer ?
#
loop_
_entity_poly.entity_id
_entity_poly.type
_entity_poly.pdbx_seq_one_letter_code
_entity_poly.pdbx_strand_id
1 'polypeptide(L)'
;MAQLDTLDLVVLAVLLVGSVAYFTKGTYWAVAKDPYASTDPAMNGAAKAGKTRNIIEKMEETGKNCVIFYGSQTGTAEDYASRLAKEGSQRFGLKTMVADLEEYDYENLDQFPEDKVAVFVLATYGEGEPTDNAVEFYQFFTGDDVAFESGASADEKPLSKLKYVAFGLGNNTYEHYNAMVRQVDAAFQKLGAQRIGSAGEGDDGAGTMEEDFLAWKEPMWAALSESMDLQEREAVYEPVFCVTENESLSPEDESVYLGEPTQSHLQGTPKGPYSAHNPFIAPIAESRELFTVKDRNCLHMEISIAGSNLSYQTGDHIAVWPTNAGAEVDRFLQVFGLEGKRDSVINIKGIDVTAKVPIPTPTTYDAAVRYYMEVCAPVSRQFVATLAAFAPDEESKAEIVRLGSDKNYFHEKVTNQCFNIAQALQSITSKPFSAVPFSLLIEGITKLQPRYYSISSSSLVQKDKISITAVVESVRLPGASHMVKGVTTNYLLALKQKQNGDPSPDPHGLTYSITGPRNKYDGIHVPVHVRHSNFKLPSDPSRPIIMVGPGTGVAPFRGFIQERAALAAKGEKVGPTVLFFGCRKSDEDFLYKDEWKTYQDQLGDNLKIITAFSREGPQKVYVQHRLREHSELVSDLLKQKATFYVCGDAANMAREVNLVLGQIIAAQRGLPAEKGEEMVKHMRSSGSYQEDVWS
;
A
#
# COMPACT_ATOMS: atom_id res chain seq x y z
N MET A 1 -45.81 39.26 30.91
CA MET A 1 -45.63 37.99 30.19
C MET A 1 -45.56 38.33 28.72
N ALA A 2 -44.37 38.29 28.12
CA ALA A 2 -44.23 38.52 26.69
C ALA A 2 -44.87 37.33 25.94
N GLN A 3 -45.85 37.59 25.08
CA GLN A 3 -46.43 36.58 24.20
C GLN A 3 -45.43 36.32 23.07
N LEU A 4 -44.90 35.10 23.02
CA LEU A 4 -44.12 34.61 21.88
C LEU A 4 -45.02 34.64 20.64
N ASP A 5 -44.58 35.32 19.58
CA ASP A 5 -45.32 35.34 18.32
C ASP A 5 -44.99 34.09 17.45
N THR A 6 -45.66 33.96 16.31
CA THR A 6 -45.48 32.81 15.42
C THR A 6 -44.06 32.73 14.83
N LEU A 7 -43.40 33.87 14.61
CA LEU A 7 -42.02 33.97 14.15
C LEU A 7 -41.05 33.49 15.24
N ASP A 8 -41.28 33.87 16.51
CA ASP A 8 -40.46 33.41 17.63
C ASP A 8 -40.53 31.89 17.80
N LEU A 9 -41.72 31.30 17.62
CA LEU A 9 -41.90 29.85 17.64
C LEU A 9 -41.18 29.15 16.48
N VAL A 10 -41.17 29.75 15.29
CA VAL A 10 -40.44 29.22 14.12
C VAL A 10 -38.93 29.30 14.34
N VAL A 11 -38.41 30.41 14.88
CA VAL A 11 -36.99 30.57 15.19
C VAL A 11 -36.56 29.58 16.27
N LEU A 12 -37.35 29.40 17.32
CA LEU A 12 -37.10 28.40 18.36
C LEU A 12 -37.14 26.97 17.81
N ALA A 13 -38.05 26.67 16.88
CA ALA A 13 -38.11 25.37 16.23
C ALA A 13 -36.87 25.11 15.34
N VAL A 14 -36.42 26.11 14.57
CA VAL A 14 -35.21 26.00 13.74
C VAL A 14 -33.97 25.87 14.62
N LEU A 15 -33.87 26.63 15.72
CA LEU A 15 -32.78 26.49 16.68
C LEU A 15 -32.79 25.13 17.37
N LEU A 16 -33.96 24.59 17.71
CA LEU A 16 -34.09 23.25 18.27
C LEU A 16 -33.68 22.18 17.27
N VAL A 17 -34.13 22.27 16.01
CA VAL A 17 -33.75 21.33 14.95
C VAL A 17 -32.26 21.43 14.64
N GLY A 18 -31.70 22.63 14.57
CA GLY A 18 -30.26 22.86 14.40
C GLY A 18 -29.44 22.31 15.57
N SER A 19 -29.93 22.49 16.81
CA SER A 19 -29.29 21.95 18.01
C SER A 19 -29.35 20.42 18.03
N VAL A 20 -30.51 19.83 17.73
CA VAL A 20 -30.66 18.37 17.62
C VAL A 20 -29.76 17.82 16.52
N ALA A 21 -29.71 18.46 15.35
CA ALA A 21 -28.81 18.06 14.27
C ALA A 21 -27.34 18.17 14.67
N TYR A 22 -26.95 19.23 15.40
CA TYR A 22 -25.59 19.42 15.90
C TYR A 22 -25.21 18.35 16.95
N PHE A 23 -26.07 18.09 17.94
CA PHE A 23 -25.83 17.11 19.01
C PHE A 23 -26.05 15.65 18.57
N THR A 24 -26.68 15.39 17.42
CA THR A 24 -26.80 14.05 16.81
C THR A 24 -25.84 13.82 15.64
N LYS A 25 -25.05 14.83 15.27
CA LYS A 25 -23.94 14.73 14.33
C LYS A 25 -22.90 13.79 14.94
N GLY A 26 -22.77 12.58 14.38
CA GLY A 26 -21.88 11.53 14.89
C GLY A 26 -22.57 10.31 15.51
N THR A 27 -23.89 10.33 15.74
CA THR A 27 -24.65 9.15 16.23
C THR A 27 -25.64 8.61 15.20
N TYR A 28 -26.47 9.47 14.61
CA TYR A 28 -27.45 9.07 13.58
C TYR A 28 -27.04 9.45 12.14
N TRP A 29 -26.08 10.38 12.03
CA TRP A 29 -25.60 10.95 10.77
C TRP A 29 -24.09 10.77 10.57
N ALA A 30 -23.49 9.85 11.33
CA ALA A 30 -22.09 9.51 11.13
C ALA A 30 -21.91 8.92 9.72
N VAL A 31 -20.88 9.38 9.01
CA VAL A 31 -20.23 8.57 7.96
C VAL A 31 -19.97 7.21 8.61
N ALA A 32 -20.38 6.12 7.96
CA ALA A 32 -20.18 4.79 8.49
C ALA A 32 -18.70 4.64 8.87
N LYS A 33 -18.40 4.60 10.19
CA LYS A 33 -17.09 4.21 10.67
C LYS A 33 -16.88 2.79 10.16
N ASP A 34 -15.81 2.59 9.43
CA ASP A 34 -15.41 1.29 8.98
C ASP A 34 -15.23 0.37 10.21
N PRO A 35 -16.04 -0.69 10.37
CA PRO A 35 -15.92 -1.63 11.48
C PRO A 35 -14.65 -2.51 11.40
N TYR A 36 -13.86 -2.38 10.32
CA TYR A 36 -12.57 -3.03 10.09
C TYR A 36 -11.40 -2.03 10.07
N ALA A 37 -11.65 -0.72 10.02
CA ALA A 37 -10.67 0.28 10.42
C ALA A 37 -10.46 0.09 11.92
N SER A 38 -9.20 -0.07 12.31
CA SER A 38 -8.65 -0.40 13.63
C SER A 38 -9.17 0.48 14.78
N THR A 39 -10.47 0.45 15.07
CA THR A 39 -11.10 1.26 16.12
C THR A 39 -11.90 0.42 17.09
N ASP A 40 -11.71 -0.91 17.10
CA ASP A 40 -12.19 -1.73 18.21
C ASP A 40 -11.07 -1.90 19.29
N PRO A 41 -11.11 -1.13 20.39
CA PRO A 41 -10.16 -1.27 21.50
C PRO A 41 -10.25 -2.65 22.18
N ALA A 42 -11.26 -3.47 21.87
CA ALA A 42 -11.36 -4.85 22.35
C ALA A 42 -10.49 -5.86 21.56
N MET A 43 -10.01 -5.47 20.38
CA MET A 43 -9.18 -6.31 19.50
C MET A 43 -7.72 -5.87 19.43
N ASN A 44 -7.43 -4.61 19.78
CA ASN A 44 -6.17 -4.25 20.42
C ASN A 44 -6.13 -4.97 21.76
N GLY A 45 -5.64 -6.20 21.77
CA GLY A 45 -5.66 -7.10 22.93
C GLY A 45 -5.55 -6.29 24.20
N ALA A 46 -6.70 -6.16 24.89
CA ALA A 46 -7.00 -5.16 25.92
C ALA A 46 -5.76 -4.37 26.31
N ALA A 47 -5.56 -3.17 25.74
CA ALA A 47 -4.41 -2.28 25.94
C ALA A 47 -3.43 -2.91 26.91
N LYS A 48 -2.48 -3.74 26.43
CA LYS A 48 -1.61 -4.57 27.30
C LYS A 48 -1.29 -3.73 28.53
N ALA A 49 -1.89 -4.08 29.67
CA ALA A 49 -1.89 -3.20 30.82
C ALA A 49 -0.43 -2.79 31.10
N GLY A 50 -0.10 -1.51 30.90
CA GLY A 50 1.26 -0.99 31.07
C GLY A 50 2.08 -0.58 29.82
N LYS A 51 1.49 -0.34 28.64
CA LYS A 51 2.21 0.39 27.55
C LYS A 51 1.68 1.83 27.44
N THR A 52 2.56 2.82 27.69
CA THR A 52 2.26 4.23 27.47
C THR A 52 2.11 4.56 25.98
N ARG A 53 1.14 5.42 25.65
CA ARG A 53 0.98 6.04 24.32
C ARG A 53 1.68 7.40 24.22
N ASN A 54 2.29 7.86 25.32
CA ASN A 54 3.14 9.05 25.33
C ASN A 54 4.55 8.67 24.85
N ILE A 55 4.95 9.21 23.71
CA ILE A 55 6.26 8.90 23.13
C ILE A 55 7.41 9.40 24.00
N ILE A 56 7.24 10.54 24.68
CA ILE A 56 8.28 11.15 25.52
C ILE A 56 8.57 10.26 26.73
N GLU A 57 7.52 9.82 27.43
CA GLU A 57 7.64 8.82 28.50
C GLU A 57 8.34 7.56 27.98
N LYS A 58 7.93 7.09 26.79
CA LYS A 58 8.53 5.89 26.21
C LYS A 58 10.02 6.05 25.93
N MET A 59 10.44 7.21 25.41
CA MET A 59 11.84 7.53 25.18
C MET A 59 12.62 7.60 26.49
N GLU A 60 12.02 8.13 27.56
CA GLU A 60 12.66 8.18 28.89
C GLU A 60 12.83 6.79 29.51
N GLU A 61 11.76 5.98 29.52
CA GLU A 61 11.78 4.59 30.01
C GLU A 61 12.86 3.74 29.32
N THR A 62 13.08 3.99 28.02
CA THR A 62 13.99 3.21 27.18
C THR A 62 15.33 3.91 26.95
N GLY A 63 15.54 5.08 27.55
CA GLY A 63 16.78 5.85 27.47
C GLY A 63 17.14 6.31 26.05
N LYS A 64 16.14 6.56 25.20
CA LYS A 64 16.29 6.96 23.79
C LYS A 64 16.35 8.48 23.66
N ASN A 65 17.15 8.96 22.71
CA ASN A 65 17.29 10.38 22.40
C ASN A 65 16.94 10.73 20.95
N CYS A 66 16.60 9.73 20.13
CA CYS A 66 16.14 9.91 18.76
C CYS A 66 14.96 8.97 18.49
N VAL A 67 13.84 9.53 18.03
CA VAL A 67 12.66 8.77 17.59
C VAL A 67 12.48 8.96 16.08
N ILE A 68 12.24 7.88 15.36
CA ILE A 68 11.98 7.89 13.93
C ILE A 68 10.55 7.38 13.70
N PHE A 69 9.63 8.29 13.40
CA PHE A 69 8.25 8.00 13.05
C PHE A 69 8.11 7.64 11.57
N TYR A 70 7.18 6.74 11.27
CA TYR A 70 6.80 6.45 9.88
C TYR A 70 5.27 6.53 9.65
N GLY A 71 4.90 7.09 8.50
CA GLY A 71 3.58 6.94 7.89
C GLY A 71 3.72 6.08 6.64
N SER A 72 3.23 4.85 6.68
CA SER A 72 3.52 3.82 5.66
C SER A 72 2.29 2.98 5.34
N GLN A 73 1.96 2.83 4.04
CA GLN A 73 0.89 1.94 3.60
C GLN A 73 1.42 0.57 3.17
N THR A 74 2.56 0.56 2.46
CA THR A 74 3.15 -0.63 1.82
C THR A 74 4.53 -0.99 2.39
N GLY A 75 4.94 -0.38 3.50
CA GLY A 75 6.19 -0.71 4.21
C GLY A 75 7.42 0.11 3.79
N THR A 76 7.41 0.86 2.69
CA THR A 76 8.61 1.59 2.21
C THR A 76 9.09 2.65 3.21
N ALA A 77 8.18 3.42 3.80
CA ALA A 77 8.54 4.44 4.79
C ALA A 77 9.04 3.82 6.11
N GLU A 78 8.50 2.66 6.49
CA GLU A 78 8.93 1.89 7.66
C GLU A 78 10.37 1.34 7.47
N ASP A 79 10.70 0.86 6.27
CA ASP A 79 12.06 0.45 5.91
C ASP A 79 13.05 1.62 6.02
N TYR A 80 12.71 2.77 5.44
CA TYR A 80 13.57 3.94 5.47
C TYR A 80 13.76 4.48 6.89
N ALA A 81 12.70 4.44 7.71
CA ALA A 81 12.78 4.76 9.12
C ALA A 81 13.74 3.82 9.87
N SER A 82 13.66 2.52 9.61
CA SER A 82 14.53 1.51 10.21
C SER A 82 16.00 1.67 9.80
N ARG A 83 16.24 1.99 8.52
CA ARG A 83 17.58 2.28 7.99
C ARG A 83 18.19 3.52 8.64
N LEU A 84 17.41 4.60 8.77
CA LEU A 84 17.85 5.82 9.46
C LEU A 84 18.14 5.56 10.94
N ALA A 85 17.32 4.77 11.63
CA ALA A 85 17.56 4.42 13.02
C ALA A 85 18.88 3.64 13.19
N LYS A 86 19.09 2.60 12.37
CA LYS A 86 20.31 1.80 12.40
C LYS A 86 21.56 2.65 12.12
N GLU A 87 21.49 3.48 11.09
CA GLU A 87 22.60 4.32 10.69
C GLU A 87 22.90 5.41 11.73
N GLY A 88 21.87 6.03 12.31
CA GLY A 88 22.01 6.99 13.42
C GLY A 88 22.69 6.38 14.64
N SER A 89 22.34 5.14 14.99
CA SER A 89 22.98 4.40 16.08
C SER A 89 24.44 4.09 15.76
N GLN A 90 24.73 3.51 14.59
CA GLN A 90 26.05 3.00 14.24
C GLN A 90 27.06 4.11 13.93
N ARG A 91 26.67 5.14 13.14
CA ARG A 91 27.57 6.23 12.73
C ARG A 91 27.67 7.34 13.76
N PHE A 92 26.59 7.64 14.48
CA PHE A 92 26.52 8.84 15.33
C PHE A 92 26.26 8.54 16.81
N GLY A 93 26.13 7.26 17.19
CA GLY A 93 25.90 6.86 18.58
C GLY A 93 24.54 7.31 19.13
N LEU A 94 23.57 7.63 18.26
CA LEU A 94 22.22 7.96 18.68
C LEU A 94 21.54 6.73 19.30
N LYS A 95 20.79 6.95 20.37
CA LYS A 95 19.94 5.92 20.95
C LYS A 95 18.58 6.01 20.29
N THR A 96 18.47 5.34 19.15
CA THR A 96 17.31 5.42 18.25
C THR A 96 16.20 4.44 18.62
N MET A 97 14.96 4.83 18.36
CA MET A 97 13.80 3.93 18.29
C MET A 97 12.93 4.27 17.08
N VAL A 98 12.32 3.25 16.49
CA VAL A 98 11.36 3.40 15.38
C VAL A 98 9.94 3.32 15.95
N ALA A 99 9.06 4.21 15.52
CA ALA A 99 7.71 4.35 16.03
C ALA A 99 6.68 4.39 14.90
N ASP A 100 5.64 3.57 15.01
CA ASP A 100 4.43 3.71 14.20
C ASP A 100 3.64 4.92 14.72
N LEU A 101 3.16 5.79 13.84
CA LEU A 101 2.35 6.93 14.25
C LEU A 101 1.07 6.46 15.00
N GLU A 102 0.38 5.42 14.52
CA GLU A 102 -0.88 4.92 15.10
C GLU A 102 -0.76 4.47 16.58
N GLU A 103 0.46 4.16 17.05
CA GLU A 103 0.70 3.67 18.40
C GLU A 103 0.77 4.76 19.49
N TYR A 104 0.91 6.04 19.12
CA TYR A 104 1.18 7.14 20.06
C TYR A 104 0.17 8.29 19.95
N ASP A 105 0.07 9.06 21.03
CA ASP A 105 -0.73 10.28 21.13
C ASP A 105 0.18 11.52 20.95
N TYR A 106 -0.36 12.61 20.40
CA TYR A 106 0.44 13.73 19.87
C TYR A 106 0.32 15.02 20.69
N GLU A 107 -0.65 15.08 21.59
CA GLU A 107 -0.95 16.21 22.48
C GLU A 107 0.23 16.56 23.39
N ASN A 108 1.10 15.58 23.68
CA ASN A 108 2.30 15.72 24.50
C ASN A 108 3.52 16.27 23.75
N LEU A 109 3.48 16.42 22.43
CA LEU A 109 4.66 16.81 21.63
C LEU A 109 5.14 18.25 21.90
N ASP A 110 4.33 19.08 22.56
CA ASP A 110 4.74 20.40 23.09
C ASP A 110 5.76 20.30 24.25
N GLN A 111 5.85 19.13 24.89
CA GLN A 111 6.81 18.84 25.95
C GLN A 111 8.08 18.16 25.42
N PHE A 112 8.24 18.03 24.10
CA PHE A 112 9.37 17.31 23.51
C PHE A 112 10.71 17.92 23.96
N PRO A 113 11.65 17.13 24.54
CA PRO A 113 12.89 17.67 25.07
C PRO A 113 13.84 18.25 24.00
N GLU A 114 14.44 19.41 24.29
CA GLU A 114 15.34 20.13 23.36
C GLU A 114 16.65 19.40 23.05
N ASP A 115 17.04 18.44 23.89
CA ASP A 115 18.22 17.57 23.76
C ASP A 115 17.92 16.28 22.98
N LYS A 116 16.68 16.07 22.54
CA LYS A 116 16.25 14.94 21.72
C LYS A 116 15.90 15.41 20.30
N VAL A 117 15.77 14.46 19.38
CA VAL A 117 15.37 14.72 17.99
C VAL A 117 14.30 13.74 17.52
N ALA A 118 13.37 14.22 16.70
CA ALA A 118 12.38 13.41 16.00
C ALA A 118 12.66 13.38 14.48
N VAL A 119 12.45 12.25 13.84
CA VAL A 119 12.55 12.10 12.38
C VAL A 119 11.21 11.60 11.87
N PHE A 120 10.70 12.18 10.80
CA PHE A 120 9.41 11.81 10.21
C PHE A 120 9.60 11.33 8.79
N VAL A 121 9.26 10.06 8.54
CA VAL A 121 9.33 9.42 7.22
C VAL A 121 7.90 9.17 6.75
N LEU A 122 7.38 10.00 5.84
CA LEU A 122 5.94 10.11 5.59
C LEU A 122 5.61 9.83 4.12
N ALA A 123 4.91 8.74 3.85
CA ALA A 123 4.36 8.49 2.52
C ALA A 123 3.07 9.29 2.29
N THR A 124 2.87 9.72 1.04
CA THR A 124 1.60 10.30 0.57
C THR A 124 0.79 9.22 -0.14
N TYR A 125 -0.50 9.12 0.15
CA TYR A 125 -1.40 8.13 -0.47
C TYR A 125 -2.61 8.80 -1.12
N GLY A 126 -3.26 8.10 -2.05
CA GLY A 126 -4.47 8.60 -2.74
C GLY A 126 -4.27 9.99 -3.37
N GLU A 127 -5.18 10.91 -3.04
CA GLU A 127 -5.21 12.29 -3.55
C GLU A 127 -4.49 13.27 -2.62
N GLY A 128 -3.29 12.91 -2.16
CA GLY A 128 -2.54 13.74 -1.20
C GLY A 128 -2.91 13.48 0.26
N GLU A 129 -3.59 12.37 0.53
CA GLU A 129 -4.03 11.92 1.84
C GLU A 129 -2.86 11.30 2.62
N PRO A 130 -2.92 11.30 3.97
CA PRO A 130 -2.00 10.50 4.78
C PRO A 130 -2.21 9.00 4.55
N THR A 131 -1.20 8.19 4.88
CA THR A 131 -1.36 6.74 5.02
C THR A 131 -2.32 6.41 6.15
N ASP A 132 -2.93 5.22 6.12
CA ASP A 132 -3.96 4.83 7.10
C ASP A 132 -3.44 4.96 8.56
N ASN A 133 -2.19 4.55 8.81
CA ASN A 133 -1.53 4.65 10.13
C ASN A 133 -1.15 6.08 10.57
N ALA A 134 -1.33 7.08 9.71
CA ALA A 134 -0.94 8.47 9.95
C ALA A 134 -2.12 9.45 9.92
N VAL A 135 -3.36 8.95 9.79
CA VAL A 135 -4.57 9.79 9.69
C VAL A 135 -4.76 10.66 10.92
N GLU A 136 -4.71 10.09 12.12
CA GLU A 136 -4.90 10.84 13.38
C GLU A 136 -3.80 11.90 13.57
N PHE A 137 -2.55 11.54 13.29
CA PHE A 137 -1.41 12.47 13.30
C PHE A 137 -1.63 13.65 12.37
N TYR A 138 -1.99 13.36 11.12
CA TYR A 138 -2.20 14.39 10.12
C TYR A 138 -3.34 15.33 10.51
N GLN A 139 -4.47 14.78 10.95
CA GLN A 139 -5.64 15.56 11.37
C GLN A 139 -5.34 16.45 12.58
N PHE A 140 -4.56 15.93 13.54
CA PHE A 140 -4.18 16.70 14.72
C PHE A 140 -3.38 17.95 14.35
N PHE A 141 -2.39 17.84 13.44
CA PHE A 141 -1.51 18.97 13.10
C PHE A 141 -2.04 19.90 12.00
N THR A 142 -2.84 19.37 11.07
CA THR A 142 -3.38 20.15 9.95
C THR A 142 -4.81 20.66 10.18
N GLY A 143 -5.45 20.24 11.27
CA GLY A 143 -6.77 20.72 11.69
C GLY A 143 -6.78 22.18 12.15
N ASP A 144 -7.98 22.74 12.27
CA ASP A 144 -8.18 24.14 12.65
C ASP A 144 -7.90 24.41 14.14
N ASP A 145 -8.12 23.42 15.02
CA ASP A 145 -8.04 23.53 16.48
C ASP A 145 -7.03 22.51 17.05
N VAL A 146 -5.74 22.86 17.07
CA VAL A 146 -4.70 22.04 17.71
C VAL A 146 -4.67 22.30 19.21
N ALA A 147 -4.83 21.25 20.03
CA ALA A 147 -4.82 21.35 21.48
C ALA A 147 -3.71 20.47 22.07
N PHE A 148 -2.71 21.09 22.69
CA PHE A 148 -1.63 20.41 23.38
C PHE A 148 -1.89 20.29 24.88
N GLU A 149 -1.18 19.38 25.57
CA GLU A 149 -1.34 19.14 27.00
C GLU A 149 -1.07 20.39 27.85
N SER A 150 -0.15 21.27 27.44
CA SER A 150 0.09 22.55 28.14
C SER A 150 -1.08 23.54 28.02
N GLY A 151 -2.02 23.30 27.11
CA GLY A 151 -3.09 24.24 26.76
C GLY A 151 -2.61 25.43 25.91
N ALA A 152 -1.36 25.42 25.43
CA ALA A 152 -0.81 26.49 24.61
C ALA A 152 -1.50 26.56 23.23
N SER A 153 -1.82 27.78 22.83
CA SER A 153 -2.37 28.10 21.51
C SER A 153 -1.28 28.08 20.43
N ALA A 154 -1.67 27.97 19.16
CA ALA A 154 -0.73 27.98 18.03
C ALA A 154 0.16 29.24 17.99
N ASP A 155 -0.37 30.40 18.42
CA ASP A 155 0.37 31.67 18.45
C ASP A 155 1.51 31.67 19.47
N GLU A 156 1.43 30.81 20.49
CA GLU A 156 2.45 30.64 21.54
C GLU A 156 3.59 29.72 21.10
N LYS A 157 3.57 29.21 19.86
CA LYS A 157 4.60 28.33 19.28
C LYS A 157 4.89 27.12 20.18
N PRO A 158 3.88 26.27 20.42
CA PRO A 158 3.96 25.18 21.40
C PRO A 158 5.07 24.17 21.10
N LEU A 159 5.45 24.01 19.83
CA LEU A 159 6.51 23.08 19.41
C LEU A 159 7.90 23.71 19.33
N SER A 160 8.12 24.90 19.92
CA SER A 160 9.42 25.62 19.84
C SER A 160 10.64 24.81 20.27
N LYS A 161 10.45 23.76 21.06
CA LYS A 161 11.50 22.84 21.54
C LYS A 161 11.74 21.64 20.64
N LEU A 162 10.77 21.32 19.76
CA LEU A 162 10.83 20.15 18.89
C LEU A 162 11.83 20.41 17.77
N LYS A 163 12.95 19.69 17.81
CA LYS A 163 13.89 19.57 16.69
C LYS A 163 13.50 18.36 15.85
N TYR A 164 13.35 18.56 14.55
CA TYR A 164 12.94 17.47 13.67
C TYR A 164 13.63 17.45 12.30
N VAL A 165 13.62 16.26 11.71
CA VAL A 165 14.00 15.99 10.31
C VAL A 165 12.80 15.37 9.61
N ALA A 166 12.63 15.60 8.30
CA ALA A 166 11.52 15.04 7.54
C ALA A 166 11.97 14.50 6.17
N PHE A 167 11.40 13.36 5.77
CA PHE A 167 11.53 12.79 4.43
C PHE A 167 10.16 12.32 3.94
N GLY A 168 9.77 12.75 2.74
CA GLY A 168 8.52 12.35 2.10
C GLY A 168 8.75 11.27 1.06
N LEU A 169 7.81 10.32 0.98
CA LEU A 169 7.70 9.38 -0.12
C LEU A 169 6.47 9.76 -0.95
N GLY A 170 6.70 10.08 -2.22
CA GLY A 170 5.64 10.44 -3.16
C GLY A 170 5.88 9.88 -4.55
N ASN A 171 4.95 10.14 -5.45
CA ASN A 171 5.03 9.76 -6.84
C ASN A 171 4.59 10.96 -7.69
N ASN A 172 5.49 11.49 -8.53
CA ASN A 172 5.23 12.72 -9.29
C ASN A 172 4.14 12.58 -10.37
N THR A 173 3.68 11.36 -10.63
CA THR A 173 2.58 11.10 -11.56
C THR A 173 1.22 11.45 -10.96
N TYR A 174 1.14 11.58 -9.63
CA TYR A 174 -0.03 12.06 -8.89
C TYR A 174 0.01 13.59 -8.72
N GLU A 175 -1.15 14.23 -8.69
CA GLU A 175 -1.27 15.70 -8.58
C GLU A 175 -0.67 16.22 -7.25
N HIS A 176 -0.96 15.51 -6.16
CA HIS A 176 -0.55 15.91 -4.81
C HIS A 176 0.79 15.28 -4.39
N TYR A 177 1.80 15.42 -5.24
CA TYR A 177 3.16 14.90 -5.01
C TYR A 177 3.76 15.38 -3.67
N ASN A 178 4.13 14.41 -2.82
CA ASN A 178 4.71 14.64 -1.48
C ASN A 178 3.87 15.56 -0.57
N ALA A 179 2.55 15.61 -0.77
CA ALA A 179 1.67 16.50 -0.02
C ALA A 179 1.72 16.25 1.50
N MET A 180 1.85 15.00 1.93
CA MET A 180 1.89 14.65 3.35
C MET A 180 3.06 15.33 4.08
N VAL A 181 4.29 15.14 3.59
CA VAL A 181 5.48 15.73 4.24
C VAL A 181 5.45 17.25 4.17
N ARG A 182 5.00 17.83 3.05
CA ARG A 182 4.93 19.29 2.86
C ARG A 182 3.96 19.95 3.83
N GLN A 183 2.79 19.34 4.01
CA GLN A 183 1.74 19.89 4.89
C GLN A 183 2.12 19.75 6.36
N VAL A 184 2.64 18.59 6.78
CA VAL A 184 3.12 18.38 8.15
C VAL A 184 4.28 19.32 8.46
N ASP A 185 5.24 19.46 7.55
CA ASP A 185 6.36 20.38 7.71
C ASP A 185 5.92 21.84 7.84
N ALA A 186 4.96 22.28 7.02
CA ALA A 186 4.40 23.62 7.11
C ALA A 186 3.67 23.84 8.44
N ALA A 187 2.89 22.86 8.91
CA ALA A 187 2.20 22.91 10.19
C ALA A 187 3.19 22.97 11.37
N PHE A 188 4.23 22.14 11.35
CA PHE A 188 5.29 22.11 12.37
C PHE A 188 6.02 23.46 12.47
N GLN A 189 6.42 24.02 11.33
CA GLN A 189 7.07 25.33 11.30
C GLN A 189 6.14 26.44 11.80
N LYS A 190 4.84 26.39 11.46
CA LYS A 190 3.84 27.34 11.98
C LYS A 190 3.72 27.26 13.51
N LEU A 191 3.79 26.05 14.06
CA LEU A 191 3.74 25.78 15.51
C LEU A 191 5.09 25.99 16.22
N GLY A 192 6.13 26.43 15.50
CA GLY A 192 7.42 26.83 16.05
C GLY A 192 8.52 25.76 16.07
N ALA A 193 8.24 24.54 15.58
CA ALA A 193 9.24 23.48 15.53
C ALA A 193 10.45 23.85 14.65
N GLN A 194 11.63 23.38 15.03
CA GLN A 194 12.89 23.64 14.34
C GLN A 194 13.24 22.48 13.41
N ARG A 195 13.10 22.69 12.10
CA ARG A 195 13.60 21.73 11.11
C ARG A 195 15.13 21.77 11.03
N ILE A 196 15.74 20.60 11.08
CA ILE A 196 17.17 20.37 10.82
C ILE A 196 17.32 19.91 9.36
N GLY A 197 18.14 20.64 8.60
CA GLY A 197 18.34 20.38 7.17
C GLY A 197 17.10 20.67 6.31
N SER A 198 17.12 20.17 5.07
CA SER A 198 15.98 20.22 4.16
C SER A 198 15.05 19.03 4.36
N ALA A 199 13.73 19.25 4.23
CA ALA A 199 12.81 18.14 4.04
C ALA A 199 13.14 17.42 2.72
N GLY A 200 13.37 16.12 2.77
CA GLY A 200 13.63 15.32 1.57
C GLY A 200 12.33 14.88 0.89
N GLU A 201 12.39 14.64 -0.41
CA GLU A 201 11.27 14.20 -1.23
C GLU A 201 11.74 13.11 -2.19
N GLY A 202 11.27 11.89 -2.00
CA GLY A 202 11.51 10.78 -2.92
C GLY A 202 10.44 10.68 -4.01
N ASP A 203 10.82 10.19 -5.19
CA ASP A 203 9.93 10.04 -6.34
C ASP A 203 9.88 8.60 -6.88
N ASP A 204 8.75 7.93 -6.60
CA ASP A 204 8.49 6.58 -7.09
C ASP A 204 8.08 6.58 -8.57
N GLY A 205 7.48 7.67 -9.05
CA GLY A 205 7.03 7.80 -10.44
C GLY A 205 8.18 7.84 -11.44
N ALA A 206 9.31 8.43 -11.04
CA ALA A 206 10.55 8.40 -11.79
C ALA A 206 11.37 7.11 -11.58
N GLY A 207 10.96 6.25 -10.63
CA GLY A 207 11.72 5.07 -10.21
C GLY A 207 13.03 5.43 -9.48
N THR A 208 13.10 6.63 -8.86
CA THR A 208 14.32 7.16 -8.22
C THR A 208 14.25 7.18 -6.70
N MET A 209 13.12 6.79 -6.08
CA MET A 209 12.88 6.79 -4.63
C MET A 209 14.12 6.43 -3.78
N GLU A 210 14.77 5.31 -4.06
CA GLU A 210 15.96 4.85 -3.33
C GLU A 210 17.15 5.81 -3.48
N GLU A 211 17.39 6.31 -4.68
CA GLU A 211 18.49 7.22 -4.95
C GLU A 211 18.23 8.63 -4.44
N ASP A 212 16.97 9.08 -4.44
CA ASP A 212 16.55 10.35 -3.83
C ASP A 212 16.75 10.32 -2.31
N PHE A 213 16.37 9.20 -1.67
CA PHE A 213 16.63 8.94 -0.26
C PHE A 213 18.14 8.97 0.05
N LEU A 214 18.96 8.25 -0.72
CA LEU A 214 20.41 8.22 -0.52
C LEU A 214 21.07 9.59 -0.75
N ALA A 215 20.60 10.36 -1.75
CA ALA A 215 21.10 11.70 -2.04
C ALA A 215 20.76 12.72 -0.95
N TRP A 216 19.58 12.59 -0.34
CA TRP A 216 19.13 13.43 0.78
C TRP A 216 19.82 13.07 2.11
N LYS A 217 20.06 11.77 2.33
CA LYS A 217 20.51 11.23 3.62
C LYS A 217 21.84 11.79 4.10
N GLU A 218 22.86 11.88 3.24
CA GLU A 218 24.18 12.36 3.67
C GLU A 218 24.19 13.85 4.06
N PRO A 219 23.63 14.79 3.27
CA PRO A 219 23.48 16.19 3.71
C PRO A 219 22.64 16.33 4.98
N MET A 220 21.61 15.50 5.14
CA MET A 220 20.78 15.49 6.35
C MET A 220 21.61 15.08 7.57
N TRP A 221 22.38 14.00 7.50
CA TRP A 221 23.23 13.57 8.62
C TRP A 221 24.24 14.65 9.00
N ALA A 222 24.87 15.32 8.02
CA ALA A 222 25.79 16.42 8.29
C ALA A 222 25.11 17.56 9.08
N ALA A 223 23.91 17.97 8.67
CA ALA A 223 23.13 18.99 9.36
C ALA A 223 22.70 18.56 10.78
N LEU A 224 22.33 17.28 10.95
CA LEU A 224 21.96 16.74 12.25
C LEU A 224 23.15 16.65 13.20
N SER A 225 24.31 16.20 12.71
CA SER A 225 25.54 16.16 13.49
C SER A 225 25.97 17.54 13.96
N GLU A 226 25.88 18.57 13.11
CA GLU A 226 26.17 19.95 13.49
C GLU A 226 25.16 20.48 14.53
N SER A 227 23.86 20.24 14.31
CA SER A 227 22.81 20.75 15.19
C SER A 227 22.76 20.08 16.58
N MET A 228 23.24 18.84 16.68
CA MET A 228 23.18 18.02 17.89
C MET A 228 24.55 17.72 18.50
N ASP A 229 25.63 18.30 17.96
CA ASP A 229 27.03 18.09 18.37
C ASP A 229 27.43 16.59 18.40
N LEU A 230 27.08 15.86 17.34
CA LEU A 230 27.33 14.41 17.23
C LEU A 230 28.70 14.16 16.60
N GLN A 231 29.42 13.18 17.14
CA GLN A 231 30.68 12.70 16.56
C GLN A 231 30.43 11.50 15.64
N GLU A 232 30.91 11.60 14.40
CA GLU A 232 30.88 10.49 13.45
C GLU A 232 31.89 9.41 13.82
N ARG A 233 31.49 8.15 13.68
CA ARG A 233 32.26 6.94 13.94
C ARG A 233 32.29 6.07 12.70
N GLU A 234 33.31 5.22 12.60
CA GLU A 234 33.35 4.19 11.55
C GLU A 234 32.19 3.21 11.75
N ALA A 235 31.37 3.04 10.70
CA ALA A 235 30.20 2.17 10.76
C ALA A 235 30.63 0.69 10.83
N VAL A 236 30.45 0.08 11.99
CA VAL A 236 30.57 -1.37 12.18
C VAL A 236 29.16 -1.96 12.22
N TYR A 237 28.96 -3.12 11.61
CA TYR A 237 27.69 -3.82 11.71
C TYR A 237 27.41 -4.24 13.16
N GLU A 238 26.42 -3.59 13.77
CA GLU A 238 25.84 -3.96 15.05
C GLU A 238 24.43 -4.53 14.80
N PRO A 239 24.17 -5.79 15.16
CA PRO A 239 22.86 -6.39 14.95
C PRO A 239 21.80 -5.73 15.84
N VAL A 240 20.60 -5.57 15.32
CA VAL A 240 19.38 -5.19 16.05
C VAL A 240 18.71 -6.44 16.64
N PHE A 241 18.86 -7.57 15.96
CA PHE A 241 18.27 -8.85 16.36
C PHE A 241 19.33 -9.91 16.67
N CYS A 242 19.07 -10.68 17.73
CA CYS A 242 19.77 -11.91 18.03
C CYS A 242 19.01 -13.08 17.40
N VAL A 243 19.67 -13.81 16.51
CA VAL A 243 19.15 -15.03 15.86
C VAL A 243 19.92 -16.22 16.38
N THR A 244 19.23 -17.19 16.97
CA THR A 244 19.85 -18.40 17.52
C THR A 244 19.12 -19.64 17.02
N GLU A 245 19.85 -20.62 16.50
CA GLU A 245 19.32 -21.94 16.19
C GLU A 245 18.90 -22.66 17.48
N ASN A 246 17.75 -23.31 17.45
CA ASN A 246 17.18 -24.05 18.57
C ASN A 246 17.08 -25.54 18.24
N GLU A 247 18.13 -26.28 18.56
CA GLU A 247 18.22 -27.73 18.31
C GLU A 247 17.22 -28.55 19.13
N SER A 248 16.60 -27.97 20.16
CA SER A 248 15.56 -28.65 20.95
C SER A 248 14.18 -28.64 20.32
N LEU A 249 13.99 -27.85 19.25
CA LEU A 249 12.73 -27.76 18.51
C LEU A 249 12.92 -28.28 17.08
N SER A 250 11.85 -28.82 16.52
CA SER A 250 11.77 -29.22 15.12
C SER A 250 10.56 -28.56 14.43
N PRO A 251 10.51 -28.57 13.09
CA PRO A 251 9.35 -28.04 12.34
C PRO A 251 8.00 -28.64 12.78
N GLU A 252 8.02 -29.87 13.29
CA GLU A 252 6.81 -30.59 13.72
C GLU A 252 6.19 -29.98 14.99
N ASP A 253 6.97 -29.33 15.85
CA ASP A 253 6.49 -28.76 17.12
C ASP A 253 5.42 -27.69 16.91
N GLU A 254 4.33 -27.76 17.67
CA GLU A 254 3.16 -26.87 17.55
C GLU A 254 3.48 -25.39 17.83
N SER A 255 4.59 -25.11 18.52
CA SER A 255 5.03 -23.75 18.85
C SER A 255 5.84 -23.06 17.74
N VAL A 256 6.27 -23.82 16.72
CA VAL A 256 7.11 -23.34 15.62
C VAL A 256 6.25 -22.85 14.46
N TYR A 257 6.45 -21.60 14.05
CA TYR A 257 5.81 -21.03 12.87
C TYR A 257 6.43 -21.60 11.60
N LEU A 258 5.60 -22.10 10.70
CA LEU A 258 6.00 -22.60 9.38
C LEU A 258 5.43 -21.73 8.23
N GLY A 259 5.08 -20.49 8.55
CA GLY A 259 4.48 -19.53 7.63
C GLY A 259 3.13 -19.00 8.07
N GLU A 260 2.59 -19.45 9.22
CA GLU A 260 1.33 -18.92 9.74
C GLU A 260 1.40 -17.40 9.98
N PRO A 261 0.40 -16.60 9.57
CA PRO A 261 0.46 -15.14 9.71
C PRO A 261 0.48 -14.64 11.15
N THR A 262 -0.12 -15.38 12.08
CA THR A 262 -0.33 -14.98 13.48
C THR A 262 -0.32 -16.18 14.43
N GLN A 263 -0.24 -15.91 15.73
CA GLN A 263 -0.31 -16.95 16.77
C GLN A 263 -1.64 -17.72 16.75
N SER A 264 -2.76 -17.06 16.47
CA SER A 264 -4.08 -17.73 16.41
C SER A 264 -4.15 -18.72 15.24
N HIS A 265 -3.50 -18.39 14.12
CA HIS A 265 -3.37 -19.27 12.96
C HIS A 265 -2.48 -20.48 13.26
N LEU A 266 -1.35 -20.26 13.96
CA LEU A 266 -0.48 -21.34 14.43
C LEU A 266 -1.27 -22.34 15.30
N GLN A 267 -2.04 -21.83 16.26
CA GLN A 267 -2.89 -22.61 17.16
C GLN A 267 -4.16 -23.19 16.51
N GLY A 268 -4.44 -22.87 15.24
CA GLY A 268 -5.63 -23.36 14.54
C GLY A 268 -6.97 -22.82 15.06
N THR A 269 -6.96 -21.67 15.75
CA THR A 269 -8.16 -21.02 16.30
C THR A 269 -8.33 -19.56 15.83
N PRO A 270 -8.08 -19.20 14.56
CA PRO A 270 -8.27 -17.84 14.10
C PRO A 270 -9.75 -17.45 14.20
N LYS A 271 -10.00 -16.27 14.76
CA LYS A 271 -11.31 -15.62 14.81
C LYS A 271 -11.15 -14.17 14.40
N GLY A 272 -12.19 -13.59 13.80
CA GLY A 272 -12.16 -12.19 13.41
C GLY A 272 -12.33 -11.22 14.59
N PRO A 273 -12.35 -9.89 14.32
CA PRO A 273 -12.23 -9.27 13.00
C PRO A 273 -10.95 -9.62 12.25
N TYR A 274 -11.12 -9.74 10.94
CA TYR A 274 -10.04 -10.00 10.02
C TYR A 274 -9.54 -8.67 9.45
N SER A 275 -8.23 -8.49 9.42
CA SER A 275 -7.57 -7.23 9.06
C SER A 275 -6.14 -7.50 8.55
N ALA A 276 -5.37 -6.44 8.30
CA ALA A 276 -3.94 -6.54 7.99
C ALA A 276 -3.11 -7.21 9.10
N HIS A 277 -3.64 -7.36 10.31
CA HIS A 277 -2.95 -8.04 11.42
C HIS A 277 -3.43 -9.48 11.63
N ASN A 278 -4.56 -9.87 11.02
CA ASN A 278 -5.19 -11.17 11.20
C ASN A 278 -5.99 -11.50 9.93
N PRO A 279 -5.35 -12.05 8.88
CA PRO A 279 -6.05 -12.34 7.64
C PRO A 279 -7.06 -13.49 7.80
N PHE A 280 -8.05 -13.54 6.92
CA PHE A 280 -8.91 -14.71 6.75
C PHE A 280 -8.32 -15.64 5.69
N ILE A 281 -8.16 -16.92 6.00
CA ILE A 281 -7.74 -17.92 5.01
C ILE A 281 -8.95 -18.32 4.16
N ALA A 282 -9.14 -17.64 3.03
CA ALA A 282 -10.33 -17.75 2.21
C ALA A 282 -10.19 -18.85 1.14
N PRO A 283 -11.21 -19.71 0.94
CA PRO A 283 -11.26 -20.61 -0.21
C PRO A 283 -11.54 -19.83 -1.50
N ILE A 284 -10.88 -20.23 -2.57
CA ILE A 284 -11.13 -19.79 -3.94
C ILE A 284 -12.27 -20.66 -4.47
N ALA A 285 -13.46 -20.09 -4.60
CA ALA A 285 -14.64 -20.80 -5.06
C ALA A 285 -14.58 -21.12 -6.56
N GLU A 286 -14.02 -20.21 -7.36
CA GLU A 286 -13.89 -20.33 -8.81
C GLU A 286 -12.70 -19.50 -9.30
N SER A 287 -12.02 -19.97 -10.35
CA SER A 287 -11.02 -19.18 -11.05
C SER A 287 -10.96 -19.56 -12.53
N ARG A 288 -10.76 -18.55 -13.38
CA ARG A 288 -10.68 -18.73 -14.83
C ARG A 288 -9.80 -17.68 -15.48
N GLU A 289 -9.32 -18.01 -16.67
CA GLU A 289 -8.58 -17.10 -17.53
C GLU A 289 -9.56 -16.12 -18.22
N LEU A 290 -9.16 -14.84 -18.33
CA LEU A 290 -9.91 -13.78 -19.01
C LEU A 290 -9.32 -13.44 -20.38
N PHE A 291 -8.03 -13.70 -20.60
CA PHE A 291 -7.40 -13.50 -21.90
C PHE A 291 -7.49 -14.75 -22.78
N THR A 292 -7.45 -14.56 -24.09
CA THR A 292 -7.42 -15.68 -25.06
C THR A 292 -6.01 -15.91 -25.64
N VAL A 293 -5.08 -14.99 -25.36
CA VAL A 293 -3.68 -15.08 -25.78
C VAL A 293 -2.87 -16.03 -24.89
N LYS A 294 -1.71 -16.48 -25.39
CA LYS A 294 -0.87 -17.48 -24.72
C LYS A 294 0.33 -16.91 -23.98
N ASP A 295 0.73 -15.70 -24.31
CA ASP A 295 1.92 -15.02 -23.78
C ASP A 295 1.61 -14.10 -22.59
N ARG A 296 0.33 -13.92 -22.28
CA ARG A 296 -0.16 -13.10 -21.15
C ARG A 296 -1.37 -13.76 -20.53
N ASN A 297 -1.55 -13.55 -19.23
CA ASN A 297 -2.68 -14.06 -18.47
C ASN A 297 -3.38 -12.91 -17.74
N CYS A 298 -4.69 -13.00 -17.57
CA CYS A 298 -5.46 -12.20 -16.65
C CYS A 298 -6.50 -13.09 -15.97
N LEU A 299 -6.41 -13.17 -14.66
CA LEU A 299 -7.19 -14.08 -13.85
C LEU A 299 -8.46 -13.39 -13.37
N HIS A 300 -9.58 -14.08 -13.52
CA HIS A 300 -10.76 -13.87 -12.70
C HIS A 300 -10.74 -14.89 -11.57
N MET A 301 -10.93 -14.44 -10.33
CA MET A 301 -11.04 -15.34 -9.18
C MET A 301 -12.16 -14.90 -8.26
N GLU A 302 -12.94 -15.85 -7.79
CA GLU A 302 -14.02 -15.68 -6.83
C GLU A 302 -13.55 -16.21 -5.47
N ILE A 303 -13.32 -15.30 -4.53
CA ILE A 303 -12.83 -15.60 -3.18
C ILE A 303 -14.02 -15.64 -2.23
N SER A 304 -14.29 -16.79 -1.64
CA SER A 304 -15.41 -16.97 -0.72
C SER A 304 -15.05 -16.43 0.66
N ILE A 305 -15.88 -15.52 1.17
CA ILE A 305 -15.83 -15.04 2.55
C ILE A 305 -16.97 -15.62 3.41
N ALA A 306 -17.74 -16.55 2.85
CA ALA A 306 -18.79 -17.26 3.57
C ALA A 306 -18.25 -17.95 4.84
N GLY A 307 -18.99 -17.85 5.94
CA GLY A 307 -18.59 -18.41 7.23
C GLY A 307 -17.54 -17.58 7.99
N SER A 308 -17.05 -16.49 7.40
CA SER A 308 -16.26 -15.46 8.09
C SER A 308 -17.17 -14.32 8.61
N ASN A 309 -16.59 -13.37 9.34
CA ASN A 309 -17.22 -12.09 9.66
C ASN A 309 -16.66 -10.93 8.81
N LEU A 310 -15.97 -11.22 7.69
CA LEU A 310 -15.64 -10.21 6.69
C LEU A 310 -16.90 -9.73 5.98
N SER A 311 -16.92 -8.46 5.65
CA SER A 311 -17.89 -7.86 4.75
C SER A 311 -17.18 -6.85 3.87
N TYR A 312 -17.80 -6.50 2.76
CA TYR A 312 -17.26 -5.53 1.83
C TYR A 312 -18.40 -4.73 1.19
N GLN A 313 -18.06 -3.56 0.70
CA GLN A 313 -18.88 -2.71 -0.13
C GLN A 313 -18.31 -2.68 -1.55
N THR A 314 -19.20 -2.54 -2.52
CA THR A 314 -18.80 -2.39 -3.92
C THR A 314 -17.84 -1.22 -4.08
N GLY A 315 -16.68 -1.46 -4.71
CA GLY A 315 -15.60 -0.49 -4.88
C GLY A 315 -14.52 -0.53 -3.79
N ASP A 316 -14.66 -1.36 -2.76
CA ASP A 316 -13.56 -1.66 -1.82
C ASP A 316 -12.41 -2.42 -2.48
N HIS A 317 -11.32 -2.57 -1.72
CA HIS A 317 -10.16 -3.38 -2.10
C HIS A 317 -10.10 -4.66 -1.27
N ILE A 318 -9.52 -5.71 -1.86
CA ILE A 318 -9.11 -6.91 -1.13
C ILE A 318 -7.60 -7.05 -1.23
N ALA A 319 -6.95 -7.27 -0.09
CA ALA A 319 -5.53 -7.54 -0.02
C ALA A 319 -5.29 -9.05 0.05
N VAL A 320 -4.43 -9.53 -0.85
CA VAL A 320 -4.00 -10.93 -0.94
C VAL A 320 -2.60 -11.07 -0.36
N TRP A 321 -2.42 -11.98 0.58
CA TRP A 321 -1.12 -12.28 1.18
C TRP A 321 -0.40 -13.35 0.33
N PRO A 322 0.74 -13.02 -0.28
CA PRO A 322 1.44 -13.94 -1.15
C PRO A 322 2.39 -14.88 -0.39
N THR A 323 3.02 -15.78 -1.14
CA THR A 323 4.20 -16.53 -0.73
C THR A 323 5.24 -16.46 -1.84
N ASN A 324 6.52 -16.45 -1.50
CA ASN A 324 7.59 -16.42 -2.50
C ASN A 324 7.63 -17.69 -3.34
N ALA A 325 8.06 -17.54 -4.60
CA ALA A 325 8.31 -18.67 -5.48
C ALA A 325 9.40 -19.58 -4.88
N GLY A 326 9.15 -20.89 -4.83
CA GLY A 326 10.07 -21.90 -4.34
C GLY A 326 11.44 -21.82 -5.00
N ALA A 327 11.52 -21.59 -6.30
CA ALA A 327 12.80 -21.42 -6.99
C ALA A 327 13.62 -20.21 -6.46
N GLU A 328 12.97 -19.12 -6.07
CA GLU A 328 13.66 -17.96 -5.51
C GLU A 328 13.98 -18.15 -4.02
N VAL A 329 13.16 -18.88 -3.26
CA VAL A 329 13.49 -19.34 -1.90
C VAL A 329 14.72 -20.25 -1.92
N ASP A 330 14.74 -21.24 -2.82
CA ASP A 330 15.85 -22.17 -2.99
C ASP A 330 17.14 -21.42 -3.36
N ARG A 331 17.05 -20.50 -4.33
CA ARG A 331 18.18 -19.64 -4.73
C ARG A 331 18.69 -18.80 -3.56
N PHE A 332 17.79 -18.19 -2.79
CA PHE A 332 18.14 -17.38 -1.63
C PHE A 332 18.89 -18.20 -0.57
N LEU A 333 18.34 -19.36 -0.18
CA LEU A 333 18.97 -20.24 0.79
C LEU A 333 20.33 -20.76 0.28
N GLN A 334 20.47 -21.05 -1.01
CA GLN A 334 21.74 -21.46 -1.59
C GLN A 334 22.78 -20.34 -1.54
N VAL A 335 22.42 -19.12 -1.97
CA VAL A 335 23.32 -17.96 -2.00
C VAL A 335 23.86 -17.62 -0.61
N PHE A 336 23.05 -17.75 0.44
CA PHE A 336 23.48 -17.50 1.82
C PHE A 336 24.00 -18.76 2.55
N GLY A 337 24.13 -19.90 1.87
CA GLY A 337 24.63 -21.14 2.46
C GLY A 337 23.74 -21.75 3.55
N LEU A 338 22.43 -21.51 3.45
CA LEU A 338 21.39 -21.99 4.38
C LEU A 338 20.63 -23.21 3.84
N GLU A 339 20.95 -23.72 2.65
CA GLU A 339 20.24 -24.85 2.02
C GLU A 339 20.18 -26.10 2.93
N GLY A 340 21.32 -26.50 3.51
CA GLY A 340 21.38 -27.62 4.46
C GLY A 340 20.79 -27.34 5.85
N LYS A 341 20.39 -26.09 6.11
CA LYS A 341 19.78 -25.62 7.35
C LYS A 341 18.33 -25.17 7.17
N ARG A 342 17.74 -25.42 6.01
CA ARG A 342 16.39 -24.96 5.64
C ARG A 342 15.36 -25.15 6.75
N ASP A 343 15.34 -26.34 7.34
CA ASP A 343 14.37 -26.76 8.35
C ASP A 343 14.84 -26.51 9.80
N SER A 344 16.05 -25.96 9.98
CA SER A 344 16.54 -25.59 11.30
C SER A 344 15.66 -24.51 11.92
N VAL A 345 15.21 -24.74 13.15
CA VAL A 345 14.40 -23.79 13.90
C VAL A 345 15.28 -22.68 14.46
N ILE A 346 14.87 -21.43 14.29
CA ILE A 346 15.52 -20.23 14.80
C ILE A 346 14.60 -19.48 15.77
N ASN A 347 15.19 -18.96 16.84
CA ASN A 347 14.60 -17.94 17.68
C ASN A 347 15.16 -16.58 17.30
N ILE A 348 14.28 -15.58 17.19
CA ILE A 348 14.65 -14.19 16.91
C ILE A 348 14.24 -13.35 18.12
N LYS A 349 15.17 -12.55 18.65
CA LYS A 349 14.90 -11.63 19.75
C LYS A 349 15.48 -10.25 19.45
N GLY A 350 14.71 -9.20 19.73
CA GLY A 350 15.26 -7.84 19.77
C GLY A 350 16.36 -7.76 20.83
N ILE A 351 17.52 -7.21 20.46
CA ILE A 351 18.60 -6.93 21.41
C ILE A 351 18.20 -5.79 22.33
N ASP A 352 17.48 -4.82 21.78
CA ASP A 352 16.89 -3.69 22.49
C ASP A 352 15.39 -3.90 22.72
N VAL A 353 14.86 -3.36 23.83
CA VAL A 353 13.45 -3.49 24.21
C VAL A 353 12.48 -2.78 23.26
N THR A 354 12.96 -1.82 22.46
CA THR A 354 12.16 -1.14 21.43
C THR A 354 12.20 -1.85 20.08
N ALA A 355 13.09 -2.85 19.89
CA ALA A 355 13.19 -3.58 18.65
C ALA A 355 12.01 -4.55 18.49
N LYS A 356 11.12 -4.25 17.53
CA LYS A 356 10.02 -5.14 17.16
C LYS A 356 10.55 -6.20 16.19
N VAL A 357 10.37 -7.47 16.52
CA VAL A 357 10.77 -8.57 15.64
C VAL A 357 9.79 -8.60 14.45
N PRO A 358 10.25 -8.45 13.19
CA PRO A 358 9.37 -8.33 12.03
C PRO A 358 8.77 -9.66 11.56
N ILE A 359 9.31 -10.77 12.05
CA ILE A 359 8.97 -12.14 11.63
C ILE A 359 8.46 -12.94 12.86
N PRO A 360 7.37 -13.72 12.74
CA PRO A 360 6.95 -14.64 13.79
C PRO A 360 8.08 -15.60 14.22
N THR A 361 8.22 -15.84 15.52
CA THR A 361 9.32 -16.64 16.11
C THR A 361 8.80 -17.48 17.28
N PRO A 362 9.30 -18.71 17.51
CA PRO A 362 10.30 -19.45 16.71
C PRO A 362 9.80 -19.86 15.32
N THR A 363 10.68 -19.87 14.32
CA THR A 363 10.35 -20.25 12.93
C THR A 363 11.50 -21.00 12.27
N THR A 364 11.37 -21.47 11.04
CA THR A 364 12.48 -22.06 10.26
C THR A 364 13.07 -21.04 9.28
N TYR A 365 14.29 -21.27 8.80
CA TYR A 365 14.87 -20.44 7.73
C TYR A 365 14.00 -20.49 6.45
N ASP A 366 13.44 -21.65 6.09
CA ASP A 366 12.51 -21.74 4.96
C ASP A 366 11.30 -20.83 5.17
N ALA A 367 10.62 -20.96 6.32
CA ALA A 367 9.39 -20.22 6.59
C ALA A 367 9.64 -18.70 6.62
N ALA A 368 10.76 -18.27 7.23
CA ALA A 368 11.24 -16.89 7.19
C ALA A 368 11.32 -16.34 5.76
N VAL A 369 12.06 -17.02 4.90
CA VAL A 369 12.32 -16.59 3.52
C VAL A 369 11.07 -16.72 2.65
N ARG A 370 10.25 -17.76 2.86
CA ARG A 370 9.11 -18.10 2.01
C ARG A 370 7.86 -17.26 2.25
N TYR A 371 7.60 -16.91 3.51
CA TYR A 371 6.32 -16.29 3.91
C TYR A 371 6.46 -14.91 4.51
N TYR A 372 7.65 -14.52 4.98
CA TYR A 372 7.79 -13.30 5.77
C TYR A 372 8.76 -12.28 5.19
N MET A 373 9.67 -12.65 4.28
CA MET A 373 10.67 -11.74 3.69
C MET A 373 10.39 -11.46 2.20
N GLU A 374 10.51 -10.21 1.77
CA GLU A 374 10.34 -9.79 0.37
C GLU A 374 11.63 -10.02 -0.45
N VAL A 375 11.98 -11.28 -0.71
CA VAL A 375 13.25 -11.63 -1.36
C VAL A 375 13.30 -11.35 -2.87
N CYS A 376 12.17 -11.00 -3.48
CA CYS A 376 12.04 -10.69 -4.90
C CYS A 376 12.05 -9.18 -5.20
N ALA A 377 12.17 -8.32 -4.18
CA ALA A 377 12.20 -6.87 -4.37
C ALA A 377 13.43 -6.39 -5.18
N PRO A 378 13.33 -5.20 -5.82
CA PRO A 378 14.48 -4.49 -6.33
C PRO A 378 15.56 -4.33 -5.26
N VAL A 379 16.82 -4.49 -5.67
CA VAL A 379 17.94 -4.50 -4.74
C VAL A 379 18.33 -3.07 -4.35
N SER A 380 18.42 -2.79 -3.05
CA SER A 380 19.03 -1.56 -2.55
C SER A 380 20.55 -1.59 -2.74
N ARG A 381 21.08 -0.53 -3.36
CA ARG A 381 22.53 -0.32 -3.49
C ARG A 381 23.21 -0.20 -2.13
N GLN A 382 22.56 0.46 -1.16
CA GLN A 382 23.08 0.55 0.21
C GLN A 382 23.15 -0.82 0.86
N PHE A 383 22.11 -1.65 0.71
CA PHE A 383 22.13 -3.00 1.29
C PHE A 383 23.26 -3.85 0.69
N VAL A 384 23.46 -3.82 -0.63
CA VAL A 384 24.60 -4.51 -1.28
C VAL A 384 25.94 -4.05 -0.70
N ALA A 385 26.12 -2.75 -0.51
CA ALA A 385 27.35 -2.23 0.10
C ALA A 385 27.63 -2.84 1.50
N THR A 386 26.59 -3.06 2.31
CA THR A 386 26.75 -3.67 3.65
C THR A 386 27.21 -5.13 3.60
N LEU A 387 26.95 -5.85 2.51
CA LEU A 387 27.34 -7.26 2.35
C LEU A 387 28.83 -7.43 2.02
N ALA A 388 29.54 -6.37 1.63
CA ALA A 388 30.96 -6.43 1.25
C ALA A 388 31.85 -7.01 2.36
N ALA A 389 31.54 -6.70 3.62
CA ALA A 389 32.30 -7.18 4.77
C ALA A 389 32.21 -8.71 4.97
N PHE A 390 31.21 -9.35 4.36
CA PHE A 390 30.89 -10.77 4.50
C PHE A 390 31.07 -11.55 3.20
N ALA A 391 31.73 -10.94 2.20
CA ALA A 391 31.98 -11.58 0.92
C ALA A 391 32.86 -12.85 1.08
N PRO A 392 32.65 -13.89 0.27
CA PRO A 392 33.34 -15.17 0.41
C PRO A 392 34.83 -15.12 0.02
N ASP A 393 35.25 -14.11 -0.73
CA ASP A 393 36.63 -13.86 -1.13
C ASP A 393 36.86 -12.39 -1.51
N GLU A 394 38.13 -12.00 -1.67
CA GLU A 394 38.54 -10.62 -1.98
C GLU A 394 38.08 -10.15 -3.37
N GLU A 395 37.90 -11.05 -4.34
CA GLU A 395 37.39 -10.70 -5.67
C GLU A 395 35.91 -10.30 -5.60
N SER A 396 35.11 -11.13 -4.95
CA SER A 396 33.69 -10.85 -4.72
C SER A 396 33.51 -9.59 -3.87
N LYS A 397 34.37 -9.39 -2.86
CA LYS A 397 34.39 -8.18 -2.03
C LYS A 397 34.63 -6.94 -2.86
N ALA A 398 35.64 -6.94 -3.74
CA ALA A 398 35.97 -5.80 -4.59
C ALA A 398 34.79 -5.43 -5.52
N GLU A 399 34.12 -6.42 -6.10
CA GLU A 399 32.96 -6.20 -6.97
C GLU A 399 31.76 -5.62 -6.19
N ILE A 400 31.48 -6.14 -4.99
CA ILE A 400 30.39 -5.61 -4.13
C ILE A 400 30.68 -4.18 -3.69
N VAL A 401 31.94 -3.86 -3.32
CA VAL A 401 32.35 -2.49 -2.98
C VAL A 401 32.13 -1.56 -4.17
N ARG A 402 32.46 -1.99 -5.39
CA ARG A 402 32.22 -1.21 -6.61
C ARG A 402 30.73 -1.00 -6.86
N LEU A 403 29.92 -2.05 -6.77
CA LEU A 403 28.45 -1.96 -6.91
C LEU A 403 27.84 -1.02 -5.87
N GLY A 404 28.32 -1.05 -4.63
CA GLY A 404 27.84 -0.17 -3.56
C GLY A 404 28.20 1.31 -3.77
N SER A 405 29.36 1.58 -4.38
CA SER A 405 29.91 2.94 -4.49
C SER A 405 29.59 3.67 -5.81
N ASP A 406 29.39 2.94 -6.91
CA ASP A 406 29.11 3.51 -8.23
C ASP A 406 27.65 3.30 -8.63
N LYS A 407 26.85 4.37 -8.53
CA LYS A 407 25.43 4.40 -8.91
C LYS A 407 25.20 3.90 -10.35
N ASN A 408 25.98 4.37 -11.32
CA ASN A 408 25.76 4.03 -12.73
C ASN A 408 26.10 2.57 -13.00
N TYR A 409 27.18 2.09 -12.39
CA TYR A 409 27.58 0.69 -12.49
C TYR A 409 26.54 -0.23 -11.85
N PHE A 410 26.01 0.14 -10.68
CA PHE A 410 24.91 -0.59 -10.03
C PHE A 410 23.67 -0.66 -10.93
N HIS A 411 23.25 0.48 -11.52
CA HIS A 411 22.13 0.51 -12.44
C HIS A 411 22.33 -0.40 -13.65
N GLU A 412 23.51 -0.38 -14.26
CA GLU A 412 23.83 -1.21 -15.43
C GLU A 412 23.82 -2.71 -15.11
N LYS A 413 24.45 -3.11 -13.99
CA LYS A 413 24.69 -4.51 -13.65
C LYS A 413 23.54 -5.17 -12.87
N VAL A 414 22.77 -4.40 -12.12
CA VAL A 414 21.74 -4.91 -11.21
C VAL A 414 20.36 -4.41 -11.62
N THR A 415 20.12 -3.09 -11.59
CA THR A 415 18.78 -2.51 -11.78
C THR A 415 18.21 -2.80 -13.17
N ASN A 416 18.99 -2.60 -14.23
CA ASN A 416 18.55 -2.83 -15.62
C ASN A 416 18.30 -4.31 -15.93
N GLN A 417 18.87 -5.22 -15.14
CA GLN A 417 18.60 -6.64 -15.23
C GLN A 417 17.39 -7.07 -14.39
N CYS A 418 16.82 -6.16 -13.58
CA CYS A 418 15.78 -6.44 -12.59
C CYS A 418 16.12 -7.62 -11.68
N PHE A 419 17.39 -7.74 -11.28
CA PHE A 419 17.80 -8.77 -10.35
C PHE A 419 17.19 -8.55 -8.97
N ASN A 420 16.78 -9.64 -8.33
CA ASN A 420 16.62 -9.69 -6.89
C ASN A 420 17.98 -9.89 -6.19
N ILE A 421 18.02 -9.82 -4.85
CA ILE A 421 19.29 -9.86 -4.11
C ILE A 421 20.08 -11.16 -4.34
N ALA A 422 19.41 -12.31 -4.36
CA ALA A 422 20.07 -13.59 -4.58
C ALA A 422 20.62 -13.69 -6.01
N GLN A 423 19.88 -13.23 -7.01
CA GLN A 423 20.34 -13.16 -8.40
C GLN A 423 21.54 -12.22 -8.58
N ALA A 424 21.50 -11.04 -7.94
CA ALA A 424 22.60 -10.08 -7.98
C ALA A 424 23.89 -10.68 -7.41
N LEU A 425 23.83 -11.31 -6.24
CA LEU A 425 24.98 -11.96 -5.63
C LEU A 425 25.47 -13.18 -6.44
N GLN A 426 24.55 -13.98 -6.98
CA GLN A 426 24.87 -15.12 -7.84
C GLN A 426 25.54 -14.69 -9.17
N SER A 427 25.25 -13.47 -9.64
CA SER A 427 25.90 -12.91 -10.83
C SER A 427 27.38 -12.53 -10.59
N ILE A 428 27.76 -12.31 -9.33
CA ILE A 428 29.12 -11.97 -8.91
C ILE A 428 29.96 -13.25 -8.73
N THR A 429 29.42 -14.25 -8.05
CA THR A 429 30.14 -15.48 -7.72
C THR A 429 29.19 -16.66 -7.50
N SER A 430 29.69 -17.89 -7.68
CA SER A 430 28.98 -19.12 -7.33
C SER A 430 29.20 -19.57 -5.88
N LYS A 431 30.12 -18.93 -5.15
CA LYS A 431 30.41 -19.27 -3.75
C LYS A 431 29.32 -18.70 -2.82
N PRO A 432 28.91 -19.43 -1.78
CA PRO A 432 27.89 -18.95 -0.86
C PRO A 432 28.43 -17.85 0.07
N PHE A 433 27.60 -16.86 0.35
CA PHE A 433 27.79 -15.78 1.31
C PHE A 433 27.49 -16.25 2.76
N SER A 434 28.05 -17.40 3.15
CA SER A 434 27.76 -18.07 4.44
C SER A 434 28.19 -17.28 5.68
N ALA A 435 29.06 -16.27 5.51
CA ALA A 435 29.47 -15.39 6.59
C ALA A 435 28.42 -14.30 6.91
N VAL A 436 27.43 -14.08 6.04
CA VAL A 436 26.36 -13.11 6.26
C VAL A 436 25.45 -13.61 7.38
N PRO A 437 25.33 -12.89 8.51
CA PRO A 437 24.46 -13.30 9.59
C PRO A 437 22.99 -13.11 9.19
N PHE A 438 22.12 -14.05 9.57
CA PHE A 438 20.70 -13.97 9.24
C PHE A 438 20.02 -12.73 9.84
N SER A 439 20.52 -12.18 10.95
CA SER A 439 20.07 -10.90 11.48
C SER A 439 20.23 -9.76 10.48
N LEU A 440 21.34 -9.72 9.72
CA LEU A 440 21.56 -8.70 8.69
C LEU A 440 20.54 -8.83 7.55
N LEU A 441 20.13 -10.06 7.22
CA LEU A 441 19.11 -10.32 6.21
C LEU A 441 17.72 -9.89 6.69
N ILE A 442 17.36 -10.18 7.95
CA ILE A 442 16.10 -9.71 8.55
C ILE A 442 16.05 -8.18 8.59
N GLU A 443 17.18 -7.53 8.87
CA GLU A 443 17.27 -6.07 8.98
C GLU A 443 17.31 -5.35 7.62
N GLY A 444 17.80 -6.00 6.57
CA GLY A 444 17.99 -5.38 5.26
C GLY A 444 16.98 -5.80 4.20
N ILE A 445 16.17 -6.83 4.47
CA ILE A 445 15.11 -7.29 3.57
C ILE A 445 13.78 -7.01 4.23
N THR A 446 12.98 -6.19 3.56
CA THR A 446 11.64 -5.81 4.02
C THR A 446 10.72 -7.02 4.18
N LYS A 447 9.67 -6.85 5.00
CA LYS A 447 8.64 -7.86 5.19
C LYS A 447 7.84 -8.07 3.90
N LEU A 448 7.49 -9.32 3.59
CA LEU A 448 6.59 -9.67 2.49
C LEU A 448 5.21 -9.04 2.72
N GLN A 449 4.78 -8.16 1.82
CA GLN A 449 3.53 -7.40 1.97
C GLN A 449 2.33 -8.01 1.24
N PRO A 450 1.09 -7.83 1.73
CA PRO A 450 -0.10 -8.10 0.95
C PRO A 450 -0.18 -7.21 -0.30
N ARG A 451 -0.80 -7.70 -1.38
CA ARG A 451 -1.07 -6.92 -2.60
C ARG A 451 -2.57 -6.65 -2.73
N TYR A 452 -2.93 -5.40 -2.95
CA TYR A 452 -4.32 -4.95 -3.08
C TYR A 452 -4.84 -5.15 -4.50
N TYR A 453 -6.11 -5.51 -4.60
CA TYR A 453 -6.87 -5.61 -5.84
C TYR A 453 -8.21 -4.90 -5.67
N SER A 454 -8.60 -4.06 -6.63
CA SER A 454 -9.95 -3.49 -6.68
C SER A 454 -10.97 -4.61 -6.86
N ILE A 455 -11.93 -4.69 -5.95
CA ILE A 455 -12.95 -5.73 -5.96
C ILE A 455 -13.82 -5.57 -7.21
N SER A 456 -13.91 -6.62 -8.01
CA SER A 456 -14.65 -6.63 -9.27
C SER A 456 -16.06 -7.22 -9.17
N SER A 457 -16.60 -7.30 -7.96
CA SER A 457 -17.96 -7.76 -7.66
C SER A 457 -18.79 -6.71 -6.95
N SER A 458 -20.11 -6.81 -7.07
CA SER A 458 -21.05 -6.07 -6.23
C SER A 458 -21.39 -6.82 -4.95
N SER A 459 -21.27 -6.16 -3.80
CA SER A 459 -21.70 -6.71 -2.51
C SER A 459 -23.23 -6.86 -2.42
N LEU A 460 -23.99 -6.09 -3.21
CA LEU A 460 -25.44 -6.25 -3.35
C LEU A 460 -25.82 -7.54 -4.10
N VAL A 461 -24.99 -7.97 -5.05
CA VAL A 461 -25.22 -9.17 -5.86
C VAL A 461 -24.63 -10.42 -5.20
N GLN A 462 -23.41 -10.31 -4.67
CA GLN A 462 -22.68 -11.42 -4.05
C GLN A 462 -22.01 -11.01 -2.74
N LYS A 463 -22.80 -10.96 -1.67
CA LYS A 463 -22.34 -10.55 -0.33
C LYS A 463 -21.22 -11.42 0.26
N ASP A 464 -21.22 -12.73 -0.02
CA ASP A 464 -20.32 -13.69 0.63
C ASP A 464 -19.18 -14.15 -0.30
N LYS A 465 -19.00 -13.47 -1.43
CA LYS A 465 -18.03 -13.83 -2.47
C LYS A 465 -17.46 -12.56 -3.11
N ILE A 466 -16.14 -12.43 -3.10
CA ILE A 466 -15.41 -11.28 -3.62
C ILE A 466 -14.74 -11.69 -4.93
N SER A 467 -15.06 -11.03 -6.05
CA SER A 467 -14.32 -11.23 -7.30
C SER A 467 -13.07 -10.35 -7.33
N ILE A 468 -11.96 -10.87 -7.85
CA ILE A 468 -10.78 -10.08 -8.27
C ILE A 468 -10.49 -10.25 -9.76
N THR A 469 -9.87 -9.23 -10.34
CA THR A 469 -9.39 -9.22 -11.74
C THR A 469 -7.89 -8.90 -11.74
N ALA A 470 -7.04 -9.90 -11.95
CA ALA A 470 -5.59 -9.77 -11.77
C ALA A 470 -4.84 -10.11 -13.06
N VAL A 471 -4.21 -9.11 -13.70
CA VAL A 471 -3.25 -9.39 -14.78
C VAL A 471 -1.99 -10.06 -14.20
N VAL A 472 -1.47 -11.08 -14.87
CA VAL A 472 -0.25 -11.76 -14.40
C VAL A 472 0.99 -11.04 -14.89
N GLU A 473 1.79 -10.56 -13.94
CA GLU A 473 3.04 -9.88 -14.21
C GLU A 473 4.17 -10.88 -14.46
N SER A 474 4.52 -11.06 -15.73
CA SER A 474 5.64 -11.87 -16.20
C SER A 474 6.30 -11.17 -17.38
N VAL A 475 7.49 -10.62 -17.17
CA VAL A 475 8.18 -9.76 -18.14
C VAL A 475 9.50 -10.43 -18.57
N ARG A 476 9.67 -10.59 -19.89
CA ARG A 476 10.94 -10.99 -20.49
C ARG A 476 11.73 -9.75 -20.88
N LEU A 477 12.83 -9.49 -20.18
CA LEU A 477 13.74 -8.40 -20.55
C LEU A 477 14.59 -8.81 -21.77
N PRO A 478 14.78 -7.93 -22.77
CA PRO A 478 15.68 -8.19 -23.89
C PRO A 478 17.09 -8.54 -23.41
N GLY A 479 17.61 -9.69 -23.84
CA GLY A 479 18.97 -10.15 -23.48
C GLY A 479 19.11 -10.78 -22.09
N ALA A 480 18.13 -10.66 -21.20
CA ALA A 480 18.17 -11.31 -19.89
C ALA A 480 18.00 -12.83 -20.03
N SER A 481 18.66 -13.58 -19.14
CA SER A 481 18.56 -15.04 -19.05
C SER A 481 17.30 -15.53 -18.33
N HIS A 482 16.69 -14.68 -17.50
CA HIS A 482 15.55 -14.99 -16.65
C HIS A 482 14.28 -14.23 -17.07
N MET A 483 13.17 -14.57 -16.42
CA MET A 483 11.89 -13.86 -16.54
C MET A 483 11.60 -13.17 -15.21
N VAL A 484 11.24 -11.89 -15.25
CA VAL A 484 10.86 -11.12 -14.08
C VAL A 484 9.41 -11.43 -13.78
N LYS A 485 9.11 -11.98 -12.60
CA LYS A 485 7.78 -12.43 -12.21
C LYS A 485 7.29 -11.65 -10.98
N GLY A 486 6.07 -11.13 -11.04
CA GLY A 486 5.38 -10.60 -9.86
C GLY A 486 4.99 -11.73 -8.91
N VAL A 487 5.26 -11.55 -7.61
CA VAL A 487 5.07 -12.61 -6.59
C VAL A 487 3.60 -13.04 -6.50
N THR A 488 2.70 -12.10 -6.19
CA THR A 488 1.28 -12.43 -5.92
C THR A 488 0.56 -12.95 -7.16
N THR A 489 0.75 -12.31 -8.32
CA THR A 489 -0.02 -12.67 -9.51
C THR A 489 0.38 -14.05 -10.06
N ASN A 490 1.65 -14.43 -9.95
CA ASN A 490 2.10 -15.77 -10.33
C ASN A 490 1.75 -16.82 -9.27
N TYR A 491 1.66 -16.44 -7.99
CA TYR A 491 1.07 -17.30 -6.95
C TYR A 491 -0.41 -17.59 -7.22
N LEU A 492 -1.20 -16.56 -7.55
CA LEU A 492 -2.61 -16.71 -7.95
C LEU A 492 -2.77 -17.56 -9.21
N LEU A 493 -1.86 -17.42 -10.18
CA LEU A 493 -1.83 -18.26 -11.37
C LEU A 493 -1.63 -19.75 -11.01
N ALA A 494 -0.69 -20.04 -10.11
CA ALA A 494 -0.44 -21.40 -9.63
C ALA A 494 -1.67 -22.00 -8.91
N LEU A 495 -2.37 -21.22 -8.09
CA LEU A 495 -3.63 -21.62 -7.44
C LEU A 495 -4.73 -21.91 -8.48
N LYS A 496 -4.90 -21.05 -9.49
CA LYS A 496 -5.85 -21.25 -10.59
C LYS A 496 -5.58 -22.54 -11.34
N GLN A 497 -4.32 -22.82 -11.64
CA GLN A 497 -3.91 -24.01 -12.39
C GLN A 497 -4.14 -25.27 -11.57
N LYS A 498 -3.86 -25.22 -10.26
CA LYS A 498 -4.20 -26.30 -9.32
C LYS A 498 -5.70 -26.55 -9.29
N GLN A 499 -6.52 -25.51 -9.19
CA GLN A 499 -7.99 -25.63 -9.13
C GLN A 499 -8.56 -26.28 -10.39
N ASN A 500 -8.05 -25.92 -11.56
CA ASN A 500 -8.57 -26.35 -12.86
C ASN A 500 -7.91 -27.63 -13.41
N GLY A 501 -6.85 -28.13 -12.74
CA GLY A 501 -6.09 -29.30 -13.21
C GLY A 501 -5.30 -29.01 -14.49
N ASP A 502 -4.88 -27.75 -14.70
CA ASP A 502 -4.14 -27.36 -15.90
C ASP A 502 -2.74 -28.03 -15.91
N PRO A 503 -2.32 -28.64 -17.04
CA PRO A 503 -1.01 -29.27 -17.12
C PRO A 503 0.13 -28.23 -17.03
N SER A 504 1.06 -28.50 -16.11
CA SER A 504 2.36 -27.87 -15.83
C SER A 504 2.63 -26.48 -16.44
N PRO A 505 2.76 -25.40 -15.66
CA PRO A 505 2.09 -24.19 -16.06
C PRO A 505 2.98 -23.04 -16.55
N ASP A 506 4.30 -23.26 -16.57
CA ASP A 506 5.28 -22.28 -17.02
C ASP A 506 6.60 -23.00 -17.34
N PRO A 507 7.23 -22.73 -18.50
CA PRO A 507 8.48 -23.39 -18.91
C PRO A 507 9.71 -23.02 -18.05
N HIS A 508 9.59 -22.04 -17.16
CA HIS A 508 10.62 -21.58 -16.23
C HIS A 508 10.33 -21.93 -14.75
N GLY A 509 9.32 -22.78 -14.49
CA GLY A 509 8.95 -23.21 -13.15
C GLY A 509 8.06 -22.19 -12.42
N LEU A 510 6.84 -22.60 -12.10
CA LEU A 510 5.97 -21.96 -11.11
C LEU A 510 5.92 -22.86 -9.88
N THR A 511 6.98 -22.87 -9.09
CA THR A 511 6.98 -23.58 -7.81
C THR A 511 6.50 -22.62 -6.74
N TYR A 512 5.31 -22.86 -6.18
CA TYR A 512 4.79 -22.11 -5.02
C TYR A 512 4.30 -23.11 -3.98
N SER A 513 4.43 -22.78 -2.70
CA SER A 513 3.88 -23.60 -1.60
C SER A 513 2.38 -23.33 -1.45
N ILE A 514 1.59 -23.84 -2.41
CA ILE A 514 0.15 -23.60 -2.51
C ILE A 514 -0.66 -24.30 -1.41
N THR A 515 -0.11 -25.33 -0.77
CA THR A 515 -0.71 -26.02 0.38
C THR A 515 -0.47 -25.28 1.70
N GLY A 516 0.26 -24.16 1.66
CA GLY A 516 0.43 -23.27 2.81
C GLY A 516 1.20 -23.90 3.99
N PRO A 517 1.24 -23.18 5.12
CA PRO A 517 1.92 -23.64 6.32
C PRO A 517 1.35 -24.98 6.80
N ARG A 518 2.24 -25.93 7.13
CA ARG A 518 1.88 -27.30 7.57
C ARG A 518 0.99 -28.08 6.58
N ASN A 519 0.97 -27.69 5.32
CA ASN A 519 0.05 -28.24 4.32
C ASN A 519 -1.43 -28.18 4.75
N LYS A 520 -1.79 -27.17 5.57
CA LYS A 520 -3.17 -26.99 6.06
C LYS A 520 -4.12 -26.50 4.97
N TYR A 521 -3.60 -25.98 3.86
CA TYR A 521 -4.40 -25.60 2.69
C TYR A 521 -4.41 -26.75 1.68
N ASP A 522 -5.43 -26.77 0.84
CA ASP A 522 -5.66 -27.77 -0.20
C ASP A 522 -5.12 -27.35 -1.59
N GLY A 523 -4.43 -26.20 -1.66
CA GLY A 523 -3.98 -25.61 -2.92
C GLY A 523 -5.01 -24.71 -3.60
N ILE A 524 -6.14 -24.41 -2.95
CA ILE A 524 -7.16 -23.46 -3.42
C ILE A 524 -7.62 -22.51 -2.31
N HIS A 525 -6.77 -22.25 -1.32
CA HIS A 525 -7.00 -21.22 -0.29
C HIS A 525 -5.93 -20.14 -0.36
N VAL A 526 -6.31 -18.92 0.04
CA VAL A 526 -5.44 -17.76 0.03
C VAL A 526 -5.74 -16.85 1.25
N PRO A 527 -4.73 -16.39 2.01
CA PRO A 527 -4.97 -15.44 3.09
C PRO A 527 -5.34 -14.07 2.53
N VAL A 528 -6.43 -13.48 3.03
CA VAL A 528 -6.95 -12.20 2.55
C VAL A 528 -7.47 -11.31 3.68
N HIS A 529 -7.54 -10.00 3.42
CA HIS A 529 -8.37 -9.08 4.20
C HIS A 529 -9.00 -8.04 3.29
N VAL A 530 -10.07 -7.39 3.76
CA VAL A 530 -10.72 -6.28 3.05
C VAL A 530 -10.16 -4.95 3.56
N ARG A 531 -9.94 -4.01 2.65
CA ARG A 531 -9.66 -2.60 2.96
C ARG A 531 -10.77 -1.77 2.36
N HIS A 532 -11.45 -0.99 3.21
CA HIS A 532 -12.52 -0.12 2.74
C HIS A 532 -11.96 1.10 2.00
N SER A 533 -12.69 1.52 0.96
CA SER A 533 -12.29 2.64 0.11
C SER A 533 -13.39 3.71 0.02
N ASN A 534 -12.98 4.93 -0.33
CA ASN A 534 -13.91 6.00 -0.68
C ASN A 534 -14.47 5.88 -2.12
N PHE A 535 -13.99 4.92 -2.91
CA PHE A 535 -14.39 4.72 -4.30
C PHE A 535 -15.77 4.05 -4.35
N LYS A 536 -16.82 4.86 -4.30
CA LYS A 536 -18.20 4.40 -4.07
C LYS A 536 -19.17 4.96 -5.09
N LEU A 537 -20.19 4.16 -5.43
CA LEU A 537 -21.33 4.63 -6.21
C LEU A 537 -22.04 5.81 -5.52
N PRO A 538 -22.75 6.67 -6.27
CA PRO A 538 -23.63 7.65 -5.68
C PRO A 538 -24.69 7.00 -4.80
N SER A 539 -25.02 7.65 -3.68
CA SER A 539 -26.13 7.21 -2.81
C SER A 539 -27.49 7.23 -3.51
N ASP A 540 -27.69 8.14 -4.47
CA ASP A 540 -28.86 8.18 -5.35
C ASP A 540 -28.57 7.40 -6.66
N PRO A 541 -29.20 6.22 -6.88
CA PRO A 541 -28.99 5.41 -8.09
C PRO A 541 -29.42 6.12 -9.38
N SER A 542 -30.27 7.14 -9.29
CA SER A 542 -30.73 7.92 -10.44
C SER A 542 -29.67 8.91 -10.94
N ARG A 543 -28.64 9.20 -10.13
CA ARG A 543 -27.51 10.03 -10.55
C ARG A 543 -26.73 9.32 -11.67
N PRO A 544 -26.42 10.00 -12.78
CA PRO A 544 -25.64 9.39 -13.85
C PRO A 544 -24.19 9.15 -13.40
N ILE A 545 -23.53 8.17 -14.02
CA ILE A 545 -22.12 7.90 -13.79
C ILE A 545 -21.35 7.76 -15.11
N ILE A 546 -20.12 8.24 -15.11
CA ILE A 546 -19.15 8.08 -16.19
C ILE A 546 -17.94 7.36 -15.60
N MET A 547 -17.57 6.24 -16.17
CA MET A 547 -16.51 5.36 -15.70
C MET A 547 -15.45 5.23 -16.79
N VAL A 548 -14.18 5.42 -16.45
CA VAL A 548 -13.04 5.30 -17.39
C VAL A 548 -12.04 4.31 -16.81
N GLY A 549 -11.95 3.12 -17.41
CA GLY A 549 -11.16 2.02 -16.86
C GLY A 549 -10.62 1.10 -17.94
N PRO A 550 -9.45 1.40 -18.54
CA PRO A 550 -8.79 0.49 -19.46
C PRO A 550 -8.08 -0.65 -18.72
N GLY A 551 -7.96 -1.81 -19.37
CA GLY A 551 -7.35 -3.00 -18.80
C GLY A 551 -8.02 -3.41 -17.50
N THR A 552 -7.21 -3.79 -16.51
CA THR A 552 -7.70 -4.17 -15.16
C THR A 552 -8.35 -3.02 -14.41
N GLY A 553 -8.22 -1.77 -14.87
CA GLY A 553 -8.99 -0.62 -14.37
C GLY A 553 -10.51 -0.77 -14.53
N VAL A 554 -10.98 -1.75 -15.30
CA VAL A 554 -12.42 -2.08 -15.39
C VAL A 554 -12.94 -2.84 -14.16
N ALA A 555 -12.06 -3.34 -13.28
CA ALA A 555 -12.41 -4.17 -12.14
C ALA A 555 -13.54 -3.58 -11.28
N PRO A 556 -13.40 -2.39 -10.65
CA PRO A 556 -14.46 -1.84 -9.82
C PRO A 556 -15.73 -1.51 -10.63
N PHE A 557 -15.59 -1.18 -11.91
CA PHE A 557 -16.72 -0.86 -12.79
C PHE A 557 -17.57 -2.07 -13.15
N ARG A 558 -16.98 -3.27 -13.17
CA ARG A 558 -17.77 -4.51 -13.22
C ARG A 558 -18.71 -4.59 -12.02
N GLY A 559 -18.20 -4.35 -10.81
CA GLY A 559 -19.00 -4.29 -9.59
C GLY A 559 -20.07 -3.19 -9.63
N PHE A 560 -19.74 -2.00 -10.12
CA PHE A 560 -20.70 -0.89 -10.22
C PHE A 560 -21.85 -1.20 -11.18
N ILE A 561 -21.55 -1.78 -12.34
CA ILE A 561 -22.55 -2.17 -13.33
C ILE A 561 -23.43 -3.30 -12.79
N GLN A 562 -22.83 -4.30 -12.12
CA GLN A 562 -23.57 -5.37 -11.43
C GLN A 562 -24.57 -4.80 -10.42
N GLU A 563 -24.14 -3.86 -9.59
CA GLU A 563 -24.97 -3.25 -8.56
C GLU A 563 -26.14 -2.47 -9.17
N ARG A 564 -25.84 -1.62 -10.16
CA ARG A 564 -26.85 -0.83 -10.87
C ARG A 564 -27.84 -1.70 -11.61
N ALA A 565 -27.39 -2.78 -12.25
CA ALA A 565 -28.28 -3.73 -12.91
C ALA A 565 -29.20 -4.45 -11.89
N ALA A 566 -28.66 -4.83 -10.72
CA ALA A 566 -29.44 -5.45 -9.66
C ALA A 566 -30.47 -4.49 -9.03
N LEU A 567 -30.14 -3.20 -8.89
CA LEU A 567 -31.08 -2.17 -8.46
C LEU A 567 -32.20 -1.96 -9.50
N ALA A 568 -31.85 -1.84 -10.78
CA ALA A 568 -32.84 -1.72 -11.86
C ALA A 568 -33.79 -2.93 -11.92
N ALA A 569 -33.26 -4.16 -11.73
CA ALA A 569 -34.06 -5.38 -11.67
C ALA A 569 -35.04 -5.41 -10.48
N LYS A 570 -34.74 -4.66 -9.40
CA LYS A 570 -35.65 -4.46 -8.25
C LYS A 570 -36.67 -3.33 -8.47
N GLY A 571 -36.65 -2.67 -9.63
CA GLY A 571 -37.55 -1.57 -9.97
C GLY A 571 -37.06 -0.19 -9.54
N GLU A 572 -35.83 -0.07 -9.02
CA GLU A 572 -35.24 1.22 -8.68
C GLU A 572 -34.93 2.03 -9.95
N LYS A 573 -35.10 3.35 -9.87
CA LYS A 573 -34.75 4.24 -10.98
C LYS A 573 -33.24 4.41 -11.05
N VAL A 574 -32.61 3.76 -12.02
CA VAL A 574 -31.17 3.87 -12.27
C VAL A 574 -30.90 4.85 -13.40
N GLY A 575 -29.96 5.77 -13.18
CA GLY A 575 -29.58 6.79 -14.17
C GLY A 575 -28.64 6.25 -15.26
N PRO A 576 -28.30 7.09 -16.26
CA PRO A 576 -27.33 6.74 -17.29
C PRO A 576 -25.98 6.30 -16.72
N THR A 577 -25.43 5.25 -17.30
CA THR A 577 -24.22 4.54 -16.88
C THR A 577 -23.34 4.41 -18.11
N VAL A 578 -22.24 5.15 -18.18
CA VAL A 578 -21.33 5.14 -19.34
C VAL A 578 -19.97 4.60 -18.95
N LEU A 579 -19.52 3.55 -19.62
CA LEU A 579 -18.19 2.97 -19.44
C LEU A 579 -17.33 3.27 -20.67
N PHE A 580 -16.19 3.91 -20.47
CA PHE A 580 -15.08 3.99 -21.42
C PHE A 580 -14.06 2.91 -21.07
N PHE A 581 -14.06 1.83 -21.85
CA PHE A 581 -13.17 0.68 -21.66
C PHE A 581 -12.10 0.66 -22.75
N GLY A 582 -10.89 0.21 -22.42
CA GLY A 582 -9.82 0.05 -23.40
C GLY A 582 -9.02 -1.23 -23.19
N CYS A 583 -8.65 -1.89 -24.29
CA CYS A 583 -7.74 -3.04 -24.28
C CYS A 583 -6.87 -3.05 -25.55
N ARG A 584 -6.08 -4.10 -25.78
CA ARG A 584 -5.26 -4.20 -26.99
C ARG A 584 -6.12 -4.54 -28.19
N LYS A 585 -6.90 -5.62 -28.13
CA LYS A 585 -7.79 -6.06 -29.22
C LYS A 585 -9.07 -6.67 -28.68
N SER A 586 -10.14 -6.57 -29.47
CA SER A 586 -11.48 -7.04 -29.13
C SER A 586 -11.64 -8.57 -28.99
N ASP A 587 -10.67 -9.35 -29.48
CA ASP A 587 -10.64 -10.81 -29.50
C ASP A 587 -9.53 -11.43 -28.63
N GLU A 588 -8.63 -10.61 -28.07
CA GLU A 588 -7.47 -11.05 -27.28
C GLU A 588 -7.64 -10.81 -25.77
N ASP A 589 -7.92 -9.56 -25.38
CA ASP A 589 -7.88 -9.11 -23.98
C ASP A 589 -9.08 -8.23 -23.59
N PHE A 590 -10.22 -8.43 -24.24
CA PHE A 590 -11.49 -7.80 -23.90
C PHE A 590 -12.12 -8.45 -22.64
N LEU A 591 -11.68 -7.97 -21.48
CA LEU A 591 -12.16 -8.42 -20.17
C LEU A 591 -13.69 -8.41 -20.08
N TYR A 592 -14.27 -9.53 -19.62
CA TYR A 592 -15.71 -9.70 -19.36
C TYR A 592 -16.64 -9.41 -20.56
N LYS A 593 -16.14 -9.56 -21.79
CA LYS A 593 -16.86 -9.28 -23.05
C LYS A 593 -18.32 -9.76 -23.07
N ASP A 594 -18.57 -10.99 -22.61
CA ASP A 594 -19.89 -11.60 -22.66
C ASP A 594 -20.85 -11.03 -21.59
N GLU A 595 -20.33 -10.66 -20.41
CA GLU A 595 -21.14 -10.09 -19.32
C GLU A 595 -21.67 -8.69 -19.69
N TRP A 596 -20.88 -7.91 -20.44
CA TRP A 596 -21.28 -6.59 -20.92
C TRP A 596 -22.58 -6.63 -21.71
N LYS A 597 -22.75 -7.64 -22.57
CA LYS A 597 -23.97 -7.80 -23.35
C LYS A 597 -25.17 -8.08 -22.44
N THR A 598 -25.01 -8.94 -21.44
CA THR A 598 -26.04 -9.23 -20.46
C THR A 598 -26.48 -7.97 -19.70
N TYR A 599 -25.54 -7.14 -19.23
CA TYR A 599 -25.89 -5.91 -18.51
C TYR A 599 -26.52 -4.84 -19.43
N GLN A 600 -26.12 -4.78 -20.70
CA GLN A 600 -26.79 -3.90 -21.67
C GLN A 600 -28.24 -4.31 -21.91
N ASP A 601 -28.52 -5.61 -21.96
CA ASP A 601 -29.89 -6.10 -22.11
C ASP A 601 -30.75 -5.83 -20.85
N GLN A 602 -30.14 -5.81 -19.66
CA GLN A 602 -30.84 -5.51 -18.39
C GLN A 602 -31.07 -4.01 -18.17
N LEU A 603 -30.08 -3.16 -18.47
CA LEU A 603 -30.15 -1.71 -18.24
C LEU A 603 -30.72 -0.94 -19.45
N GLY A 604 -30.80 -1.57 -20.62
CA GLY A 604 -31.25 -0.95 -21.86
C GLY A 604 -30.44 0.29 -22.21
N ASP A 605 -31.12 1.36 -22.60
CA ASP A 605 -30.50 2.64 -22.98
C ASP A 605 -29.73 3.31 -21.84
N ASN A 606 -29.92 2.88 -20.58
CA ASN A 606 -29.16 3.41 -19.46
C ASN A 606 -27.72 2.90 -19.40
N LEU A 607 -27.32 1.85 -20.13
CA LEU A 607 -25.91 1.40 -20.17
C LEU A 607 -25.29 1.57 -21.56
N LYS A 608 -24.22 2.37 -21.62
CA LYS A 608 -23.40 2.52 -22.82
C LYS A 608 -21.96 2.14 -22.54
N ILE A 609 -21.42 1.21 -23.33
CA ILE A 609 -20.02 0.78 -23.25
C ILE A 609 -19.33 1.24 -24.53
N ILE A 610 -18.31 2.08 -24.36
CA ILE A 610 -17.53 2.71 -25.43
C ILE A 610 -16.11 2.15 -25.36
N THR A 611 -15.71 1.41 -26.40
CA THR A 611 -14.45 0.67 -26.39
C THR A 611 -13.34 1.34 -27.19
N ALA A 612 -12.11 1.26 -26.67
CA ALA A 612 -10.89 1.71 -27.32
C ALA A 612 -9.92 0.53 -27.49
N PHE A 613 -9.64 0.14 -28.74
CA PHE A 613 -8.74 -0.96 -29.06
C PHE A 613 -7.40 -0.42 -29.57
N SER A 614 -6.37 -0.53 -28.75
CA SER A 614 -5.07 0.12 -29.01
C SER A 614 -4.21 -0.57 -30.07
N ARG A 615 -4.55 -1.81 -30.46
CA ARG A 615 -3.77 -2.65 -31.39
C ARG A 615 -4.61 -3.36 -32.47
N GLU A 616 -5.86 -2.96 -32.67
CA GLU A 616 -6.77 -3.58 -33.65
C GLU A 616 -6.70 -2.91 -35.03
N GLY A 617 -6.38 -1.62 -35.07
CA GLY A 617 -6.21 -0.84 -36.30
C GLY A 617 -4.80 -0.30 -36.50
N PRO A 618 -4.55 0.40 -37.62
CA PRO A 618 -3.26 1.03 -37.91
C PRO A 618 -2.92 2.20 -36.97
N GLN A 619 -3.94 2.77 -36.31
CA GLN A 619 -3.80 3.86 -35.35
C GLN A 619 -4.16 3.37 -33.96
N LYS A 620 -3.38 3.79 -32.95
CA LYS A 620 -3.67 3.45 -31.55
C LYS A 620 -4.87 4.26 -31.06
N VAL A 621 -5.91 3.57 -30.61
CA VAL A 621 -7.09 4.18 -29.98
C VAL A 621 -7.06 3.93 -28.49
N TYR A 622 -7.17 5.00 -27.70
CA TYR A 622 -7.21 4.96 -26.24
C TYR A 622 -8.50 5.61 -25.70
N VAL A 623 -8.78 5.42 -24.40
CA VAL A 623 -10.03 5.88 -23.78
C VAL A 623 -10.20 7.41 -23.84
N GLN A 624 -9.11 8.17 -23.74
CA GLN A 624 -9.09 9.62 -23.89
C GLN A 624 -9.43 10.08 -25.32
N HIS A 625 -9.16 9.27 -26.35
CA HIS A 625 -9.65 9.55 -27.70
C HIS A 625 -11.17 9.39 -27.76
N ARG A 626 -11.70 8.32 -27.17
CA ARG A 626 -13.14 8.08 -27.09
C ARG A 626 -13.87 9.13 -26.27
N LEU A 627 -13.27 9.62 -25.19
CA LEU A 627 -13.82 10.74 -24.42
C LEU A 627 -13.99 12.00 -25.29
N ARG A 628 -13.00 12.34 -26.13
CA ARG A 628 -13.10 13.47 -27.06
C ARG A 628 -14.19 13.26 -28.10
N GLU A 629 -14.25 12.07 -28.72
CA GLU A 629 -15.29 11.70 -29.70
C GLU A 629 -16.71 11.79 -29.12
N HIS A 630 -16.85 11.56 -27.82
CA HIS A 630 -18.12 11.62 -27.09
C HIS A 630 -18.22 12.83 -26.15
N SER A 631 -17.54 13.94 -26.47
CA SER A 631 -17.48 15.13 -25.62
C SER A 631 -18.84 15.74 -25.30
N GLU A 632 -19.78 15.74 -26.23
CA GLU A 632 -21.16 16.22 -26.03
C GLU A 632 -21.89 15.35 -24.98
N LEU A 633 -21.84 14.03 -25.13
CA LEU A 633 -22.42 13.08 -24.17
C LEU A 633 -21.82 13.27 -22.77
N VAL A 634 -20.50 13.35 -22.68
CA VAL A 634 -19.80 13.59 -21.41
C VAL A 634 -20.28 14.90 -20.79
N SER A 635 -20.29 16.00 -21.57
CA SER A 635 -20.73 17.29 -21.06
C SER A 635 -22.19 17.29 -20.60
N ASP A 636 -23.09 16.61 -21.30
CA ASP A 636 -24.51 16.58 -20.95
C ASP A 636 -24.78 15.78 -19.68
N LEU A 637 -24.04 14.69 -19.46
CA LEU A 637 -24.08 13.95 -18.21
C LEU A 637 -23.51 14.77 -17.05
N LEU A 638 -22.41 15.51 -17.25
CA LEU A 638 -21.87 16.41 -16.23
C LEU A 638 -22.84 17.53 -15.85
N LYS A 639 -23.61 18.08 -16.80
CA LYS A 639 -24.70 19.05 -16.50
C LYS A 639 -25.79 18.42 -15.62
N GLN A 640 -25.99 17.11 -15.74
CA GLN A 640 -26.90 16.31 -14.89
C GLN A 640 -26.23 15.85 -13.58
N LYS A 641 -25.11 16.47 -13.18
CA LYS A 641 -24.35 16.16 -11.96
C LYS A 641 -23.82 14.72 -11.93
N ALA A 642 -23.45 14.17 -13.09
CA ALA A 642 -22.84 12.86 -13.16
C ALA A 642 -21.59 12.76 -12.28
N THR A 643 -21.36 11.58 -11.70
CA THR A 643 -20.09 11.27 -11.03
C THR A 643 -19.12 10.68 -12.03
N PHE A 644 -17.90 11.19 -12.05
CA PHE A 644 -16.83 10.77 -12.94
C PHE A 644 -15.86 9.88 -12.16
N TYR A 645 -15.56 8.71 -12.69
CA TYR A 645 -14.68 7.73 -12.06
C TYR A 645 -13.55 7.35 -13.02
N VAL A 646 -12.32 7.28 -12.50
CA VAL A 646 -11.16 6.78 -13.23
C VAL A 646 -10.49 5.67 -12.44
N CYS A 647 -10.13 4.59 -13.12
CA CYS A 647 -9.44 3.47 -12.49
C CYS A 647 -8.40 2.83 -13.44
N GLY A 648 -7.25 2.43 -12.89
CA GLY A 648 -6.15 1.80 -13.65
C GLY A 648 -4.82 2.56 -13.52
N ASP A 649 -4.07 2.64 -14.62
CA ASP A 649 -2.72 3.21 -14.66
C ASP A 649 -2.67 4.70 -14.24
N ALA A 650 -2.01 4.98 -13.12
CA ALA A 650 -1.77 6.33 -12.63
C ALA A 650 -0.78 7.11 -13.49
N ALA A 651 0.27 6.43 -13.99
CA ALA A 651 1.44 7.09 -14.56
C ALA A 651 1.15 7.83 -15.87
N ASN A 652 0.26 7.28 -16.71
CA ASN A 652 -0.05 7.84 -18.02
C ASN A 652 -1.55 8.07 -18.21
N MET A 653 -2.35 7.03 -17.97
CA MET A 653 -3.77 7.03 -18.33
C MET A 653 -4.58 8.05 -17.53
N ALA A 654 -4.45 8.05 -16.19
CA ALA A 654 -5.20 8.97 -15.34
C ALA A 654 -4.92 10.44 -15.68
N ARG A 655 -3.63 10.80 -15.84
CA ARG A 655 -3.21 12.15 -16.21
C ARG A 655 -3.80 12.61 -17.54
N GLU A 656 -3.77 11.76 -18.57
CA GLU A 656 -4.34 12.11 -19.88
C GLU A 656 -5.87 12.23 -19.85
N VAL A 657 -6.56 11.38 -19.10
CA VAL A 657 -8.02 11.45 -18.93
C VAL A 657 -8.42 12.76 -18.24
N ASN A 658 -7.70 13.17 -17.20
CA ASN A 658 -7.94 14.44 -16.52
C ASN A 658 -7.79 15.65 -17.44
N LEU A 659 -6.67 15.70 -18.18
CA LEU A 659 -6.42 16.75 -19.16
C LEU A 659 -7.57 16.84 -20.18
N VAL A 660 -7.99 15.69 -20.72
CA VAL A 660 -9.07 15.63 -21.71
C VAL A 660 -10.41 16.04 -21.11
N LEU A 661 -10.71 15.66 -19.86
CA LEU A 661 -11.93 16.07 -19.20
C LEU A 661 -11.99 17.60 -19.05
N GLY A 662 -10.90 18.22 -18.59
CA GLY A 662 -10.78 19.68 -18.50
C GLY A 662 -10.99 20.36 -19.85
N GLN A 663 -10.38 19.82 -20.91
CA GLN A 663 -10.57 20.30 -22.29
C GLN A 663 -12.02 20.20 -22.76
N ILE A 664 -12.70 19.08 -22.47
CA ILE A 664 -14.12 18.87 -22.81
C ILE A 664 -14.99 19.90 -22.08
N ILE A 665 -14.78 20.08 -20.77
CA ILE A 665 -15.53 21.03 -19.96
C ILE A 665 -15.35 22.46 -20.49
N ALA A 666 -14.11 22.86 -20.78
CA ALA A 666 -13.80 24.18 -21.31
C ALA A 666 -14.47 24.42 -22.67
N ALA A 667 -14.27 23.50 -23.63
CA ALA A 667 -14.80 23.63 -24.97
C ALA A 667 -16.34 23.65 -25.00
N GLN A 668 -16.99 22.72 -24.28
CA GLN A 668 -18.45 22.57 -24.29
C GLN A 668 -19.19 23.68 -23.52
N ARG A 669 -18.46 24.49 -22.74
CA ARG A 669 -19.00 25.64 -21.99
C ARG A 669 -18.53 26.99 -22.53
N GLY A 670 -17.72 27.01 -23.59
CA GLY A 670 -17.14 28.25 -24.13
C GLY A 670 -16.20 28.96 -23.14
N LEU A 671 -15.50 28.21 -22.29
CA LEU A 671 -14.59 28.73 -21.27
C LEU A 671 -13.12 28.58 -21.70
N PRO A 672 -12.20 29.39 -21.16
CA PRO A 672 -10.76 29.17 -21.28
C PRO A 672 -10.35 27.80 -20.72
N ALA A 673 -9.24 27.24 -21.22
CA ALA A 673 -8.76 25.91 -20.83
C ALA A 673 -8.47 25.81 -19.32
N GLU A 674 -7.92 26.88 -18.74
CA GLU A 674 -7.60 26.99 -17.31
C GLU A 674 -8.85 26.83 -16.44
N LYS A 675 -10.00 27.34 -16.90
CA LYS A 675 -11.27 27.16 -16.20
C LYS A 675 -11.76 25.72 -16.26
N GLY A 676 -11.48 24.99 -17.33
CA GLY A 676 -11.75 23.55 -17.39
C GLY A 676 -10.96 22.78 -16.34
N GLU A 677 -9.67 23.09 -16.20
CA GLU A 677 -8.79 22.48 -15.19
C GLU A 677 -9.25 22.79 -13.75
N GLU A 678 -9.52 24.07 -13.43
CA GLU A 678 -10.06 24.48 -12.13
C GLU A 678 -11.35 23.72 -11.78
N MET A 679 -12.22 23.50 -12.77
CA MET A 679 -13.45 22.75 -12.56
C MET A 679 -13.21 21.27 -12.27
N VAL A 680 -12.25 20.63 -12.94
CA VAL A 680 -11.88 19.23 -12.63
C VAL A 680 -11.34 19.12 -11.20
N LYS A 681 -10.48 20.05 -10.78
CA LYS A 681 -9.99 20.12 -9.38
C LYS A 681 -11.14 20.25 -8.38
N HIS A 682 -12.11 21.11 -8.67
CA HIS A 682 -13.30 21.23 -7.83
C HIS A 682 -14.18 19.96 -7.83
N MET A 683 -14.24 19.23 -8.95
CA MET A 683 -14.97 17.96 -9.00
C MET A 683 -14.32 16.91 -8.08
N ARG A 684 -12.98 16.84 -8.04
CA ARG A 684 -12.24 15.97 -7.11
C ARG A 684 -12.54 16.33 -5.66
N SER A 685 -12.36 17.61 -5.29
CA SER A 685 -12.57 18.07 -3.91
C SER A 685 -14.01 17.91 -3.43
N SER A 686 -14.99 17.88 -4.35
CA SER A 686 -16.41 17.66 -4.03
C SER A 686 -16.84 16.19 -4.07
N GLY A 687 -15.93 15.25 -4.38
CA GLY A 687 -16.21 13.82 -4.51
C GLY A 687 -17.05 13.45 -5.75
N SER A 688 -17.24 14.38 -6.68
CA SER A 688 -17.94 14.15 -7.96
C SER A 688 -17.00 13.65 -9.07
N TYR A 689 -15.69 13.71 -8.85
CA TYR A 689 -14.65 13.00 -9.58
C TYR A 689 -13.89 12.12 -8.57
N GLN A 690 -13.75 10.81 -8.83
CA GLN A 690 -13.01 9.88 -7.96
C GLN A 690 -12.00 9.05 -8.75
N GLU A 691 -10.84 8.75 -8.14
CA GLU A 691 -9.75 7.94 -8.72
C GLU A 691 -9.47 6.70 -7.86
N ASP A 692 -9.26 5.58 -8.54
CA ASP A 692 -8.69 4.35 -7.97
C ASP A 692 -7.55 3.91 -8.91
N VAL A 693 -6.40 4.58 -8.77
CA VAL A 693 -5.28 4.49 -9.73
C VAL A 693 -4.00 4.01 -9.04
N TRP A 694 -3.24 3.18 -9.75
CA TRP A 694 -2.00 2.54 -9.28
C TRP A 694 -0.96 2.46 -10.40
N SER A 695 0.30 2.22 -10.06
CA SER A 695 1.43 2.09 -11.00
C SER A 695 2.36 0.94 -10.65
#